data_AF-A0A956JRT1-F1
#
_entry.id   AF-A0A956JRT1-F1
#
_cell.length_a   1.000
_cell.length_b   1.000
_cell.length_c   1.000
_cell.angle_alpha   90.00
_cell.angle_beta   90.00
_cell.angle_gamma   90.00
#
_symmetry.space_group_name_H-M   'P 1'
#
loop_
_entity.id
_entity.type
_entity.pdbx_description
1 polymer ?
#
loop_
_entity_poly.entity_id
_entity_poly.type
_entity_poly.pdbx_seq_one_letter_code
_entity_poly.pdbx_strand_id
1 'polypeptide(L)'
;MKARTLLVALVLLLSSACTENDPLYCAQDSECTDANAQRYDPATPYCNTLGNFCFAGCKTDADCADPSSKAFEGTSKPTCNTGTGHCVGGDTLPTGLENGEKCVNANQCKTSNCVDGVCCDLACVGKCIACNLASSLGKCANVPDGDDVRDDCQVAGQPDACKGVCDGNAACRFPGTNVECGGTCVPGTGTVEDRIKMSFCDGAGTCAASSTEGSCGGYTCKDGKCRDKPCDDNDVDKKCTGEFQCVSTECQANLPAGSACGTNNNACASKMCRDGVCCTSDCSGTCERCDSTGTCVPEQAGAMPMGDCEVSGQPVACRGSCDGNRACTWPTASCKAGTCGTGSDGSPVAQTYSCNMGSCPAQPNGESSCNFSLCSGGACMDGCATKSDCVANSVCDRTAAHTTGRGACVDPTKVQTVTTTIQDAVNAALGASKTHVVVPNNATPYTAGANITSGAITIIGDGSVTVRPTSGAAFSVTGGGLSLSLQNVTVNQSPDVGVSCGSLGAQSTLVVVESTISSSAKEGVFGTKCNVTLRRNTINNNTGGGVSLGNGAFTLVNDVIYGNGAAGAAGSDVGGVGLSSVQGALVFANNTVADNLAKTGVAAGISCAGSADTVRNSIVWGNLGGSQFLGCSFEYSTVQGASAPAGTGNLNVDCNLSATYRPQAAGCFNVGSNTAAGVGAIDRANDARVKGNTIDLGAYEVQ
;
A
#
# COMPACT_ATOMS: atom_id res chain seq x y z
N MET A 1 33.21 -36.82 -23.32
CA MET A 1 34.25 -37.87 -23.27
C MET A 1 34.46 -38.19 -21.79
N LYS A 2 34.16 -39.40 -21.29
CA LYS A 2 35.11 -40.53 -21.19
C LYS A 2 36.48 -40.06 -20.67
N ALA A 3 37.15 -40.63 -19.68
CA ALA A 3 36.97 -41.79 -18.83
C ALA A 3 38.19 -41.77 -17.87
N ARG A 4 38.01 -42.20 -16.61
CA ARG A 4 38.86 -43.17 -15.90
C ARG A 4 40.41 -43.09 -16.00
N THR A 5 41.03 -43.03 -14.80
CA THR A 5 42.17 -43.87 -14.35
C THR A 5 43.60 -43.26 -14.32
N LEU A 6 44.14 -43.21 -13.09
CA LEU A 6 45.52 -43.52 -12.63
C LEU A 6 46.71 -42.51 -12.66
N LEU A 7 47.26 -42.32 -11.45
CA LEU A 7 48.67 -42.48 -11.00
C LEU A 7 49.69 -41.29 -10.97
N VAL A 8 50.28 -41.12 -9.76
CA VAL A 8 51.63 -40.66 -9.30
C VAL A 8 52.09 -39.19 -9.42
N ALA A 9 52.44 -38.57 -8.26
CA ALA A 9 53.81 -38.21 -7.82
C ALA A 9 53.78 -37.18 -6.65
N LEU A 10 54.18 -37.57 -5.42
CA LEU A 10 55.51 -37.31 -4.77
C LEU A 10 55.49 -35.96 -3.99
N VAL A 11 55.72 -35.86 -2.67
CA VAL A 11 57.04 -35.94 -1.99
C VAL A 11 56.88 -35.75 -0.45
N LEU A 12 57.57 -36.59 0.33
CA LEU A 12 58.18 -36.47 1.69
C LEU A 12 57.34 -36.12 2.94
N LEU A 13 57.28 -37.08 3.88
CA LEU A 13 57.94 -37.00 5.20
C LEU A 13 58.06 -38.43 5.78
N LEU A 14 59.30 -38.90 5.89
CA LEU A 14 59.71 -40.18 6.46
C LEU A 14 59.97 -40.02 7.96
N SER A 15 59.42 -40.90 8.79
CA SER A 15 60.11 -41.39 10.00
C SER A 15 59.80 -42.88 10.17
N SER A 16 60.72 -43.68 9.63
CA SER A 16 60.84 -45.12 9.75
C SER A 16 61.47 -45.48 11.08
N ALA A 17 60.86 -46.43 11.80
CA ALA A 17 61.43 -47.11 12.94
C ALA A 17 62.68 -47.90 12.54
N CYS A 18 63.71 -47.88 13.39
CA CYS A 18 64.90 -48.73 13.24
C CYS A 18 64.69 -50.06 13.96
N THR A 19 64.67 -51.13 13.16
CA THR A 19 64.87 -52.52 13.57
C THR A 19 66.25 -52.94 13.09
N GLU A 20 67.21 -53.12 14.01
CA GLU A 20 68.27 -54.18 14.03
C GLU A 20 69.54 -53.77 14.80
N ASN A 21 70.15 -54.79 15.44
CA ASN A 21 71.18 -54.72 16.47
C ASN A 21 72.60 -54.77 15.88
N ASP A 22 73.28 -53.62 15.79
CA ASP A 22 74.75 -53.57 15.60
C ASP A 22 75.39 -52.46 16.47
N PRO A 23 76.18 -52.78 17.51
CA PRO A 23 76.67 -51.80 18.49
C PRO A 23 77.81 -50.88 18.03
N LEU A 24 78.23 -50.89 16.76
CA LEU A 24 79.34 -50.06 16.29
C LEU A 24 78.96 -48.71 15.67
N TYR A 25 77.67 -48.32 15.65
CA TYR A 25 77.22 -47.07 14.98
C TYR A 25 76.51 -46.01 15.86
N CYS A 26 76.29 -46.23 17.17
CA CYS A 26 75.60 -45.26 18.05
C CYS A 26 76.52 -44.30 18.85
N ALA A 27 77.81 -44.22 18.54
CA ALA A 27 78.75 -43.32 19.22
C ALA A 27 78.90 -41.94 18.55
N GLN A 28 78.15 -41.64 17.48
CA GLN A 28 78.22 -40.36 16.76
C GLN A 28 76.86 -39.74 16.38
N ASP A 29 75.73 -40.20 16.96
CA ASP A 29 74.43 -39.57 16.71
C ASP A 29 73.93 -38.76 17.92
N SER A 30 73.51 -37.54 17.61
CA SER A 30 73.37 -36.39 18.50
C SER A 30 72.00 -36.26 19.18
N GLU A 31 71.27 -37.37 19.37
CA GLU A 31 69.89 -37.34 19.88
C GLU A 31 69.69 -37.93 21.29
N CYS A 32 70.77 -38.22 22.03
CA CYS A 32 70.71 -38.52 23.47
C CYS A 32 71.25 -37.36 24.33
N THR A 33 70.70 -36.17 24.14
CA THR A 33 70.86 -35.04 25.05
C THR A 33 69.52 -34.65 25.67
N ASP A 34 69.34 -34.95 26.96
CA ASP A 34 68.52 -34.13 27.84
C ASP A 34 69.26 -32.80 28.06
N ALA A 35 68.55 -31.70 27.81
CA ALA A 35 69.03 -30.33 27.85
C ALA A 35 69.07 -29.71 29.28
N ASN A 36 69.05 -30.50 30.36
CA ASN A 36 69.37 -30.00 31.70
C ASN A 36 70.32 -30.94 32.47
N ALA A 37 71.61 -30.75 32.23
CA ALA A 37 72.67 -31.44 32.96
C ALA A 37 72.65 -31.15 34.47
N GLN A 38 73.00 -32.15 35.30
CA GLN A 38 74.30 -32.24 35.99
C GLN A 38 74.32 -33.27 37.15
N ARG A 39 74.72 -34.52 36.84
CA ARG A 39 75.78 -35.30 37.50
C ARG A 39 75.95 -36.63 36.74
N TYR A 40 76.96 -36.68 35.87
CA TYR A 40 77.45 -37.90 35.22
C TYR A 40 78.84 -38.20 35.80
N ASP A 41 79.05 -39.43 36.28
CA ASP A 41 80.33 -39.93 36.78
C ASP A 41 81.04 -40.70 35.63
N PRO A 42 82.25 -40.29 35.20
CA PRO A 42 82.95 -40.86 34.05
C PRO A 42 83.70 -42.19 34.33
N ALA A 43 83.49 -42.89 35.45
CA ALA A 43 84.32 -44.03 35.84
C ALA A 43 83.94 -45.43 35.31
N THR A 44 82.77 -45.68 34.69
CA THR A 44 82.40 -47.05 34.20
C THR A 44 81.44 -47.05 32.99
N PRO A 45 81.87 -47.49 31.78
CA PRO A 45 81.02 -47.50 30.59
C PRO A 45 80.72 -48.92 30.08
N TYR A 46 79.49 -49.45 30.22
CA TYR A 46 78.94 -50.51 29.34
C TYR A 46 77.39 -50.50 29.38
N CYS A 47 76.74 -50.29 28.22
CA CYS A 47 75.28 -50.34 28.03
C CYS A 47 74.80 -51.73 27.59
N ASN A 48 73.63 -52.17 28.07
CA ASN A 48 72.85 -53.28 27.54
C ASN A 48 71.67 -52.73 26.71
N THR A 49 71.45 -53.24 25.49
CA THR A 49 70.40 -52.82 24.54
C THR A 49 69.03 -53.48 24.75
N LEU A 50 68.80 -54.21 25.85
CA LEU A 50 67.50 -54.82 26.18
C LEU A 50 66.87 -54.34 27.51
N GLY A 51 67.44 -53.33 28.17
CA GLY A 51 66.85 -52.71 29.36
C GLY A 51 67.78 -51.65 29.97
N ASN A 52 67.29 -50.44 30.13
CA ASN A 52 68.08 -49.26 30.54
C ASN A 52 68.56 -49.25 32.03
N PHE A 53 69.39 -50.19 32.54
CA PHE A 53 70.15 -50.05 33.83
C PHE A 53 71.46 -50.91 33.94
N CYS A 54 72.40 -50.55 34.84
CA CYS A 54 73.71 -51.21 35.15
C CYS A 54 73.71 -51.94 36.52
N PHE A 55 74.51 -53.01 36.73
CA PHE A 55 74.68 -53.68 38.06
C PHE A 55 76.14 -53.89 38.51
N ALA A 56 76.37 -53.84 39.83
CA ALA A 56 77.62 -54.11 40.54
C ALA A 56 77.36 -54.96 41.81
N GLY A 57 77.39 -56.30 41.71
CA GLY A 57 77.24 -57.21 42.87
C GLY A 57 75.98 -56.97 43.73
N CYS A 58 75.88 -57.61 44.89
CA CYS A 58 74.76 -57.43 45.81
C CYS A 58 75.25 -56.93 47.20
N LYS A 59 74.67 -55.86 47.75
CA LYS A 59 75.06 -55.31 49.07
C LYS A 59 74.03 -55.62 50.16
N THR A 60 72.77 -55.83 49.77
CA THR A 60 71.64 -56.15 50.67
C THR A 60 70.68 -57.12 50.00
N ASP A 61 69.82 -57.80 50.76
CA ASP A 61 68.85 -58.76 50.21
C ASP A 61 67.86 -58.13 49.21
N ALA A 62 67.65 -56.81 49.28
CA ALA A 62 66.82 -56.07 48.34
C ALA A 62 67.37 -56.10 46.91
N ASP A 63 68.69 -56.25 46.76
CA ASP A 63 69.35 -56.36 45.45
C ASP A 63 69.03 -57.70 44.75
N CYS A 64 68.45 -58.67 45.47
CA CYS A 64 68.13 -60.02 44.99
C CYS A 64 66.63 -60.25 44.70
N ALA A 65 65.82 -59.19 44.68
CA ALA A 65 64.37 -59.25 44.52
C ALA A 65 63.88 -59.28 43.05
N ASP A 66 64.74 -58.95 42.07
CA ASP A 66 64.39 -58.97 40.65
C ASP A 66 64.51 -60.40 40.06
N PRO A 67 63.47 -60.95 39.39
CA PRO A 67 63.51 -62.24 38.71
C PRO A 67 64.63 -62.42 37.68
N SER A 68 65.14 -61.33 37.10
CA SER A 68 66.18 -61.35 36.07
C SER A 68 67.61 -61.53 36.61
N SER A 69 67.82 -61.40 37.92
CA SER A 69 69.13 -61.55 38.60
C SER A 69 69.50 -63.00 38.95
N LYS A 70 68.61 -63.97 38.72
CA LYS A 70 68.72 -65.35 39.23
C LYS A 70 69.49 -66.34 38.34
N ALA A 71 70.10 -65.89 37.26
CA ALA A 71 70.75 -66.76 36.29
C ALA A 71 72.15 -66.27 35.92
N PHE A 72 73.11 -66.27 36.85
CA PHE A 72 74.53 -66.18 36.47
C PHE A 72 75.46 -66.76 37.55
N GLU A 73 76.09 -67.90 37.25
CA GLU A 73 77.24 -68.43 38.01
C GLU A 73 78.49 -67.64 37.62
N GLY A 74 78.99 -66.77 38.51
CA GLY A 74 80.20 -65.99 38.31
C GLY A 74 80.97 -65.80 39.62
N THR A 75 82.29 -65.98 39.59
CA THR A 75 83.17 -66.22 40.75
C THR A 75 83.64 -64.97 41.52
N SER A 76 82.80 -63.94 41.69
CA SER A 76 83.16 -62.70 42.41
C SER A 76 82.13 -62.35 43.49
N LYS A 77 82.52 -62.40 44.77
CA LYS A 77 81.65 -62.11 45.94
C LYS A 77 81.49 -60.61 46.17
N PRO A 78 80.35 -60.11 46.71
CA PRO A 78 79.14 -60.83 47.18
C PRO A 78 78.09 -61.14 46.08
N THR A 79 77.37 -62.27 46.23
CA THR A 79 76.36 -62.78 45.26
C THR A 79 75.01 -63.12 45.89
N CYS A 80 73.94 -63.08 45.08
CA CYS A 80 72.57 -63.47 45.46
C CYS A 80 72.39 -64.99 45.42
N ASN A 81 71.85 -65.58 46.50
CA ASN A 81 71.49 -67.00 46.52
C ASN A 81 70.10 -67.21 45.89
N THR A 82 70.04 -67.93 44.77
CA THR A 82 68.82 -68.15 43.98
C THR A 82 67.73 -68.95 44.71
N GLY A 83 68.11 -69.72 45.74
CA GLY A 83 67.19 -70.51 46.57
C GLY A 83 66.54 -69.73 47.72
N THR A 84 67.12 -68.61 48.17
CA THR A 84 66.65 -67.89 49.37
C THR A 84 66.40 -66.39 49.17
N GLY A 85 66.93 -65.78 48.09
CA GLY A 85 66.78 -64.33 47.86
C GLY A 85 67.65 -63.45 48.77
N HIS A 86 68.67 -64.02 49.42
CA HIS A 86 69.60 -63.29 50.29
C HIS A 86 70.96 -63.03 49.63
N CYS A 87 71.62 -61.94 50.03
CA CYS A 87 73.03 -61.69 49.77
C CYS A 87 73.92 -62.50 50.73
N VAL A 88 74.80 -63.36 50.21
CA VAL A 88 75.66 -64.21 51.05
C VAL A 88 77.15 -63.88 50.87
N GLY A 89 77.79 -63.41 51.96
CA GLY A 89 79.23 -63.25 52.07
C GLY A 89 79.71 -62.03 52.87
N GLY A 90 79.67 -62.09 54.21
CA GLY A 90 80.32 -61.15 55.13
C GLY A 90 79.59 -61.02 56.47
N ASP A 91 80.20 -61.49 57.56
CA ASP A 91 79.58 -61.92 58.83
C ASP A 91 79.04 -60.82 59.78
N THR A 92 77.91 -61.17 60.44
CA THR A 92 77.48 -60.93 61.85
C THR A 92 76.04 -60.36 62.01
N LEU A 93 75.10 -61.22 62.43
CA LEU A 93 73.75 -60.86 62.91
C LEU A 93 73.81 -60.43 64.40
N PRO A 94 73.28 -59.25 64.80
CA PRO A 94 72.98 -58.94 66.18
C PRO A 94 71.58 -59.43 66.57
N THR A 95 71.40 -59.78 67.84
CA THR A 95 70.16 -60.19 68.52
C THR A 95 68.97 -59.27 68.22
N GLY A 96 67.81 -59.82 67.81
CA GLY A 96 66.62 -59.05 67.37
C GLY A 96 65.91 -58.18 68.44
N LEU A 97 65.21 -57.14 67.97
CA LEU A 97 64.44 -56.11 68.69
C LEU A 97 63.14 -56.65 69.32
N GLU A 98 62.73 -56.08 70.45
CA GLU A 98 61.51 -56.46 71.19
C GLU A 98 60.23 -55.82 70.60
N ASN A 99 59.06 -56.35 70.97
CA ASN A 99 57.77 -55.76 70.56
C ASN A 99 57.63 -54.31 71.06
N GLY A 100 57.18 -53.42 70.18
CA GLY A 100 56.98 -51.99 70.43
C GLY A 100 58.18 -51.11 70.04
N GLU A 101 59.33 -51.72 69.74
CA GLU A 101 60.50 -50.99 69.24
C GLU A 101 60.35 -50.61 67.77
N LYS A 102 60.89 -49.45 67.38
CA LYS A 102 60.85 -49.00 65.98
C LYS A 102 61.65 -49.95 65.10
N CYS A 103 61.03 -50.38 64.02
CA CYS A 103 61.65 -51.21 63.01
C CYS A 103 61.36 -50.64 61.62
N VAL A 104 62.24 -50.98 60.69
CA VAL A 104 62.09 -50.72 59.25
C VAL A 104 61.78 -52.02 58.53
N ASN A 105 62.37 -53.14 58.98
CA ASN A 105 62.25 -54.44 58.33
C ASN A 105 61.80 -55.52 59.33
N ALA A 106 61.01 -56.47 58.85
CA ALA A 106 60.50 -57.61 59.60
C ALA A 106 61.59 -58.36 60.39
N ASN A 107 62.73 -58.62 59.74
CA ASN A 107 63.86 -59.37 60.31
C ASN A 107 64.58 -58.67 61.48
N GLN A 108 64.29 -57.40 61.74
CA GLN A 108 64.82 -56.70 62.92
C GLN A 108 64.08 -57.11 64.20
N CYS A 109 62.84 -57.59 64.08
CA CYS A 109 62.00 -57.95 65.21
C CYS A 109 62.16 -59.42 65.57
N LYS A 110 62.16 -59.75 66.86
CA LYS A 110 62.16 -61.16 67.31
C LYS A 110 61.01 -61.98 66.73
N THR A 111 59.86 -61.34 66.55
CA THR A 111 58.64 -61.94 65.99
C THR A 111 58.64 -62.03 64.47
N SER A 112 59.66 -61.45 63.81
CA SER A 112 59.69 -61.25 62.36
C SER A 112 58.53 -60.40 61.80
N ASN A 113 57.82 -59.64 62.64
CA ASN A 113 56.73 -58.77 62.21
C ASN A 113 57.11 -57.31 62.48
N CYS A 114 57.46 -56.57 61.42
CA CYS A 114 57.59 -55.12 61.48
C CYS A 114 56.38 -54.50 60.79
N VAL A 115 55.44 -53.98 61.57
CA VAL A 115 54.17 -53.45 61.05
C VAL A 115 53.95 -52.07 61.64
N ASP A 116 53.52 -51.12 60.82
CA ASP A 116 53.40 -49.69 61.18
C ASP A 116 54.69 -49.04 61.70
N GLY A 117 55.85 -49.55 61.26
CA GLY A 117 57.15 -49.06 61.69
C GLY A 117 57.52 -49.45 63.12
N VAL A 118 56.83 -50.42 63.74
CA VAL A 118 57.15 -50.98 65.06
C VAL A 118 57.11 -52.51 65.06
N CYS A 119 57.90 -53.14 65.93
CA CYS A 119 57.93 -54.59 66.08
C CYS A 119 56.66 -55.09 66.75
N CYS A 120 55.97 -56.03 66.12
CA CYS A 120 54.63 -56.46 66.51
C CYS A 120 54.60 -57.89 66.99
N ASP A 121 53.73 -58.18 67.95
CA ASP A 121 53.47 -59.55 68.40
C ASP A 121 52.96 -60.46 67.26
N LEU A 122 52.21 -59.90 66.31
CA LEU A 122 51.65 -60.58 65.13
C LEU A 122 51.81 -59.73 63.86
N ALA A 123 51.45 -60.29 62.70
CA ALA A 123 51.52 -59.59 61.41
C ALA A 123 50.41 -58.54 61.18
N CYS A 124 49.53 -58.32 62.16
CA CYS A 124 48.36 -57.41 62.08
C CYS A 124 47.60 -57.50 60.75
N VAL A 125 47.16 -58.71 60.38
CA VAL A 125 46.46 -58.96 59.11
C VAL A 125 44.99 -58.55 59.25
N GLY A 126 44.52 -57.68 58.37
CA GLY A 126 43.14 -57.19 58.35
C GLY A 126 43.10 -55.67 58.24
N LYS A 127 41.93 -55.14 57.86
CA LYS A 127 41.67 -53.70 57.87
C LYS A 127 41.45 -53.22 59.30
N CYS A 128 41.79 -51.98 59.61
CA CYS A 128 41.54 -51.37 60.91
C CYS A 128 42.20 -52.11 62.08
N ILE A 129 43.37 -52.71 61.84
CA ILE A 129 44.22 -53.30 62.86
C ILE A 129 45.57 -52.63 62.75
N ALA A 130 46.05 -52.02 63.84
CA ALA A 130 47.33 -51.33 63.87
C ALA A 130 48.16 -51.76 65.08
N CYS A 131 49.47 -51.59 64.96
CA CYS A 131 50.47 -51.98 65.96
C CYS A 131 51.18 -50.79 66.59
N ASN A 132 51.12 -49.65 65.91
CA ASN A 132 51.66 -48.37 66.39
C ASN A 132 50.66 -47.56 67.21
N LEU A 133 49.53 -48.16 67.62
CA LEU A 133 48.55 -47.49 68.48
C LEU A 133 49.20 -47.16 69.83
N ALA A 134 49.11 -45.89 70.24
CA ALA A 134 49.79 -45.40 71.43
C ALA A 134 49.42 -46.16 72.71
N SER A 135 48.20 -46.70 72.79
CA SER A 135 47.67 -47.47 73.93
C SER A 135 48.08 -48.95 73.93
N SER A 136 48.59 -49.48 72.82
CA SER A 136 48.93 -50.90 72.65
C SER A 136 50.17 -51.10 71.79
N LEU A 137 51.18 -50.27 71.98
CA LEU A 137 52.39 -50.25 71.15
C LEU A 137 53.06 -51.63 71.11
N GLY A 138 53.28 -52.15 69.90
CA GLY A 138 53.88 -53.47 69.68
C GLY A 138 52.90 -54.65 69.80
N LYS A 139 51.61 -54.39 70.05
CA LYS A 139 50.55 -55.39 70.08
C LYS A 139 49.51 -55.05 69.01
N CYS A 140 49.26 -55.96 68.08
CA CYS A 140 48.21 -55.80 67.09
C CYS A 140 46.85 -55.65 67.78
N ALA A 141 46.22 -54.49 67.62
CA ALA A 141 44.91 -54.18 68.19
C ALA A 141 44.04 -53.43 67.17
N ASN A 142 42.73 -53.47 67.40
CA ASN A 142 41.77 -52.76 66.56
C ASN A 142 42.00 -51.25 66.68
N VAL A 143 41.99 -50.56 65.54
CA VAL A 143 41.98 -49.09 65.48
C VAL A 143 40.70 -48.57 66.15
N PRO A 144 40.77 -47.53 67.00
CA PRO A 144 39.59 -46.97 67.67
C PRO A 144 38.48 -46.55 66.71
N ASP A 145 37.25 -46.58 67.21
CA ASP A 145 36.08 -46.14 66.44
C ASP A 145 36.19 -44.67 66.02
N GLY A 146 36.02 -44.40 64.73
CA GLY A 146 36.11 -43.05 64.14
C GLY A 146 37.49 -42.67 63.56
N ASP A 147 38.54 -43.44 63.85
CA ASP A 147 39.88 -43.22 63.29
C ASP A 147 40.13 -44.09 62.06
N ASP A 148 41.08 -43.69 61.20
CA ASP A 148 41.59 -44.53 60.10
C ASP A 148 43.06 -44.20 59.82
N VAL A 149 43.91 -44.57 60.77
CA VAL A 149 45.34 -44.21 60.78
C VAL A 149 46.17 -44.87 59.67
N ARG A 150 45.62 -45.91 59.02
CA ARG A 150 46.23 -46.63 57.90
C ARG A 150 45.59 -46.33 56.55
N ASP A 151 44.53 -45.51 56.53
CA ASP A 151 43.71 -45.27 55.33
C ASP A 151 43.10 -46.58 54.77
N ASP A 152 42.76 -47.51 55.67
CA ASP A 152 42.23 -48.83 55.34
C ASP A 152 40.77 -48.76 54.84
N CYS A 153 40.06 -47.69 55.18
CA CYS A 153 38.64 -47.48 54.90
C CYS A 153 38.36 -46.54 53.72
N GLN A 154 39.32 -46.42 52.80
CA GLN A 154 39.09 -45.84 51.48
C GLN A 154 38.94 -46.93 50.43
N VAL A 155 37.88 -46.85 49.62
CA VAL A 155 37.73 -47.67 48.42
C VAL A 155 38.46 -46.96 47.28
N ALA A 156 39.45 -47.63 46.67
CA ALA A 156 40.26 -47.05 45.61
C ALA A 156 39.39 -46.54 44.44
N GLY A 157 39.61 -45.28 44.03
CA GLY A 157 38.90 -44.65 42.92
C GLY A 157 37.52 -44.07 43.26
N GLN A 158 37.10 -44.07 44.53
CA GLN A 158 35.85 -43.47 44.99
C GLN A 158 36.09 -42.05 45.55
N PRO A 159 35.09 -41.15 45.46
CA PRO A 159 35.21 -39.79 45.99
C PRO A 159 35.27 -39.78 47.52
N ASP A 160 36.00 -38.82 48.09
CA ASP A 160 36.18 -38.65 49.54
C ASP A 160 34.85 -38.55 50.32
N ALA A 161 33.78 -38.11 49.66
CA ALA A 161 32.43 -38.08 50.22
C ALA A 161 31.93 -39.46 50.70
N CYS A 162 32.45 -40.56 50.14
CA CYS A 162 32.13 -41.94 50.55
C CYS A 162 33.24 -42.61 51.38
N LYS A 163 34.27 -41.88 51.81
CA LYS A 163 35.34 -42.42 52.64
C LYS A 163 34.81 -42.86 54.01
N GLY A 164 35.19 -44.07 54.43
CA GLY A 164 34.81 -44.64 55.72
C GLY A 164 35.82 -44.36 56.83
N VAL A 165 35.47 -44.81 58.05
CA VAL A 165 36.34 -44.80 59.24
C VAL A 165 36.30 -46.18 59.91
N CYS A 166 37.28 -46.52 60.74
CA CYS A 166 37.26 -47.78 61.48
C CYS A 166 36.12 -47.80 62.52
N ASP A 167 35.53 -48.97 62.76
CA ASP A 167 34.38 -49.17 63.65
C ASP A 167 34.74 -49.66 65.07
N GLY A 168 36.04 -49.70 65.40
CA GLY A 168 36.55 -50.26 66.66
C GLY A 168 36.64 -51.79 66.71
N ASN A 169 36.12 -52.50 65.70
CA ASN A 169 36.01 -53.96 65.64
C ASN A 169 36.73 -54.58 64.43
N ALA A 170 37.80 -53.93 63.96
CA ALA A 170 38.57 -54.33 62.77
C ALA A 170 37.76 -54.36 61.46
N ALA A 171 36.72 -53.52 61.36
CA ALA A 171 35.99 -53.28 60.12
C ALA A 171 35.84 -51.78 59.84
N CYS A 172 35.45 -51.47 58.59
CA CYS A 172 35.19 -50.11 58.15
C CYS A 172 33.69 -49.79 58.24
N ARG A 173 33.37 -48.60 58.75
CA ARG A 173 32.04 -47.99 58.73
C ARG A 173 32.00 -46.87 57.69
N PHE A 174 31.16 -47.02 56.68
CA PHE A 174 31.03 -46.08 55.57
C PHE A 174 29.81 -45.15 55.70
N PRO A 175 29.82 -43.97 55.06
CA PRO A 175 28.66 -43.09 54.99
C PRO A 175 27.44 -43.77 54.34
N GLY A 176 26.24 -43.47 54.86
CA GLY A 176 24.99 -44.09 54.42
C GLY A 176 24.48 -43.61 53.05
N THR A 177 23.37 -44.19 52.58
CA THR A 177 22.87 -44.01 51.21
C THR A 177 22.27 -42.65 50.86
N ASN A 178 22.32 -41.70 51.80
CA ASN A 178 21.81 -40.34 51.63
C ASN A 178 22.93 -39.29 51.45
N VAL A 179 24.19 -39.72 51.40
CA VAL A 179 25.33 -38.83 51.18
C VAL A 179 25.57 -38.70 49.67
N GLU A 180 25.36 -37.49 49.14
CA GLU A 180 25.60 -37.18 47.73
C GLU A 180 27.11 -37.24 47.44
N CYS A 181 27.48 -37.93 46.38
CA CYS A 181 28.87 -38.18 46.03
C CYS A 181 29.20 -37.85 44.56
N GLY A 182 28.21 -37.38 43.79
CA GLY A 182 28.39 -36.89 42.42
C GLY A 182 27.10 -36.74 41.63
N GLY A 183 27.23 -36.37 40.35
CA GLY A 183 26.12 -36.33 39.42
C GLY A 183 26.60 -36.09 37.98
N THR A 184 25.77 -36.42 36.99
CA THR A 184 26.07 -36.21 35.57
C THR A 184 24.88 -35.57 34.88
N CYS A 185 25.11 -34.42 34.25
CA CYS A 185 24.14 -33.77 33.37
C CYS A 185 24.02 -34.56 32.06
N VAL A 186 22.79 -34.89 31.69
CA VAL A 186 22.45 -35.63 30.47
C VAL A 186 21.68 -34.68 29.54
N PRO A 187 22.22 -34.39 28.34
CA PRO A 187 21.50 -33.60 27.36
C PRO A 187 20.17 -34.25 26.98
N GLY A 188 19.13 -33.44 26.90
CA GLY A 188 17.83 -33.82 26.36
C GLY A 188 17.89 -34.02 24.84
N THR A 189 16.81 -34.56 24.27
CA THR A 189 16.68 -34.69 22.81
C THR A 189 15.40 -34.01 22.35
N GLY A 190 15.50 -33.13 21.35
CA GLY A 190 14.35 -32.41 20.79
C GLY A 190 13.71 -31.42 21.78
N THR A 191 12.45 -31.66 22.14
CA THR A 191 11.65 -30.81 23.04
C THR A 191 11.87 -31.13 24.53
N VAL A 192 12.63 -32.17 24.85
CA VAL A 192 12.91 -32.57 26.23
C VAL A 192 14.08 -31.74 26.76
N GLU A 193 13.92 -31.14 27.95
CA GLU A 193 14.99 -30.40 28.62
C GLU A 193 16.14 -31.30 29.08
N ASP A 194 17.28 -30.67 29.31
CA ASP A 194 18.47 -31.27 29.92
C ASP A 194 18.23 -31.57 31.42
N ARG A 195 18.78 -32.68 31.92
CA ARG A 195 18.53 -33.17 33.31
C ARG A 195 19.82 -33.62 34.01
N ILE A 196 19.87 -33.53 35.34
CA ILE A 196 20.97 -34.08 36.18
C ILE A 196 20.57 -35.44 36.75
N LYS A 197 21.43 -36.45 36.56
CA LYS A 197 21.37 -37.72 37.29
C LYS A 197 22.28 -37.64 38.52
N MET A 198 21.70 -37.70 39.72
CA MET A 198 22.45 -37.65 40.98
C MET A 198 23.08 -39.01 41.32
N SER A 199 24.15 -39.02 42.10
CA SER A 199 24.81 -40.22 42.64
C SER A 199 25.01 -40.09 44.15
N PHE A 200 24.77 -41.17 44.90
CA PHE A 200 24.88 -41.22 46.35
C PHE A 200 25.79 -42.39 46.78
N CYS A 201 26.42 -42.27 47.95
CA CYS A 201 27.19 -43.37 48.52
C CYS A 201 26.27 -44.59 48.71
N ASP A 202 26.79 -45.81 48.59
CA ASP A 202 26.00 -47.05 48.67
C ASP A 202 25.95 -47.66 50.08
N GLY A 203 26.56 -47.01 51.08
CA GLY A 203 26.73 -47.58 52.43
C GLY A 203 27.90 -48.55 52.56
N ALA A 204 28.61 -48.87 51.46
CA ALA A 204 29.80 -49.73 51.41
C ALA A 204 31.06 -48.98 50.92
N GLY A 205 30.96 -47.66 50.74
CA GLY A 205 32.06 -46.79 50.34
C GLY A 205 32.13 -46.49 48.84
N THR A 206 31.15 -46.93 48.04
CA THR A 206 31.09 -46.68 46.59
C THR A 206 30.07 -45.58 46.28
N CYS A 207 30.40 -44.69 45.35
CA CYS A 207 29.46 -43.73 44.80
C CYS A 207 28.61 -44.37 43.68
N ALA A 208 27.34 -44.63 43.96
CA ALA A 208 26.43 -45.29 43.04
C ALA A 208 25.44 -44.31 42.39
N ALA A 209 25.17 -44.48 41.10
CA ALA A 209 24.20 -43.68 40.37
C ALA A 209 22.77 -43.89 40.91
N SER A 210 22.04 -42.80 41.12
CA SER A 210 20.63 -42.80 41.50
C SER A 210 19.71 -42.80 40.29
N SER A 211 18.51 -43.36 40.47
CA SER A 211 17.42 -43.22 39.49
C SER A 211 16.70 -41.88 39.58
N THR A 212 17.00 -41.05 40.57
CA THR A 212 16.36 -39.74 40.77
C THR A 212 17.00 -38.70 39.84
N GLU A 213 16.20 -38.14 38.93
CA GLU A 213 16.60 -37.09 38.00
C GLU A 213 16.16 -35.71 38.50
N GLY A 214 17.04 -34.70 38.42
CA GLY A 214 16.74 -33.28 38.65
C GLY A 214 16.66 -32.50 37.33
N SER A 215 15.87 -31.41 37.30
CA SER A 215 15.74 -30.53 36.14
C SER A 215 16.89 -29.52 36.04
N CYS A 216 17.36 -29.22 34.83
CA CYS A 216 18.27 -28.09 34.58
C CYS A 216 17.56 -26.74 34.43
N GLY A 217 16.24 -26.66 34.60
CA GLY A 217 15.49 -25.40 34.46
C GLY A 217 15.61 -24.78 33.08
N GLY A 218 15.66 -25.61 32.03
CA GLY A 218 15.80 -25.17 30.63
C GLY A 218 17.21 -24.82 30.14
N TYR A 219 18.25 -24.90 30.97
CA TYR A 219 19.64 -24.61 30.56
C TYR A 219 20.34 -25.83 29.97
N THR A 220 21.21 -25.62 28.97
CA THR A 220 22.06 -26.67 28.37
C THR A 220 23.04 -27.29 29.37
N CYS A 221 23.25 -28.60 29.24
CA CYS A 221 24.35 -29.33 29.85
C CYS A 221 25.67 -28.96 29.18
N LYS A 222 26.69 -28.61 29.99
CA LYS A 222 28.07 -28.53 29.52
C LYS A 222 29.00 -29.04 30.63
N ASP A 223 30.00 -29.82 30.25
CA ASP A 223 30.99 -30.39 31.17
C ASP A 223 30.37 -31.18 32.34
N GLY A 224 29.23 -31.85 32.09
CA GLY A 224 28.56 -32.71 33.07
C GLY A 224 27.74 -31.98 34.13
N LYS A 225 27.51 -30.66 34.02
CA LYS A 225 26.67 -29.85 34.92
C LYS A 225 25.63 -29.04 34.14
N CYS A 226 24.50 -28.69 34.77
CA CYS A 226 23.62 -27.66 34.23
C CYS A 226 24.35 -26.32 34.26
N ARG A 227 24.16 -25.49 33.24
CA ARG A 227 24.76 -24.16 33.18
C ARG A 227 24.02 -23.17 34.09
N ASP A 228 24.76 -22.19 34.62
CA ASP A 228 24.20 -21.03 35.33
C ASP A 228 23.90 -19.85 34.38
N LYS A 229 23.05 -18.92 34.84
CA LYS A 229 22.70 -17.64 34.16
C LYS A 229 23.96 -16.82 33.76
N PRO A 230 23.94 -16.02 32.66
CA PRO A 230 22.81 -15.72 31.79
C PRO A 230 22.68 -16.67 30.58
N CYS A 231 21.44 -16.89 30.09
CA CYS A 231 21.23 -17.51 28.77
C CYS A 231 21.52 -16.52 27.62
N ASP A 232 21.79 -17.06 26.43
CA ASP A 232 21.91 -16.31 25.16
C ASP A 232 21.53 -17.23 24.00
N ASP A 233 20.41 -16.93 23.32
CA ASP A 233 19.90 -17.76 22.22
C ASP A 233 20.79 -17.72 20.96
N ASN A 234 21.77 -16.81 20.87
CA ASN A 234 22.75 -16.78 19.78
C ASN A 234 24.00 -17.63 20.04
N ASP A 235 24.21 -18.05 21.29
CA ASP A 235 25.34 -18.87 21.70
C ASP A 235 24.87 -20.31 21.90
N VAL A 236 25.34 -21.23 21.03
CA VAL A 236 24.96 -22.66 21.09
C VAL A 236 25.19 -23.28 22.47
N ASP A 237 26.13 -22.76 23.24
CA ASP A 237 26.47 -23.25 24.58
C ASP A 237 25.64 -22.58 25.70
N LYS A 238 24.91 -21.50 25.42
CA LYS A 238 24.04 -20.78 26.38
C LYS A 238 22.57 -20.67 25.93
N LYS A 239 22.19 -21.39 24.86
CA LYS A 239 20.80 -21.51 24.42
C LYS A 239 19.94 -22.17 25.50
N CYS A 240 18.68 -21.77 25.59
CA CYS A 240 17.70 -22.54 26.33
C CYS A 240 17.28 -23.78 25.52
N THR A 241 17.01 -24.89 26.20
CA THR A 241 16.64 -26.18 25.59
C THR A 241 15.18 -26.52 25.83
N GLY A 242 14.66 -27.45 25.02
CA GLY A 242 13.30 -27.96 25.15
C GLY A 242 12.22 -26.89 25.01
N GLU A 243 11.35 -26.80 26.01
CA GLU A 243 10.23 -25.86 26.05
C GLU A 243 10.61 -24.48 26.58
N PHE A 244 11.90 -24.11 26.67
CA PHE A 244 12.34 -22.83 27.24
C PHE A 244 12.97 -21.90 26.18
N GLN A 245 12.89 -20.59 26.42
CA GLN A 245 13.48 -19.51 25.61
C GLN A 245 14.24 -18.54 26.51
N CYS A 246 15.23 -17.86 25.94
CA CYS A 246 16.00 -16.89 26.70
C CYS A 246 15.26 -15.55 26.81
N VAL A 247 14.74 -15.25 28.01
CA VAL A 247 14.07 -13.98 28.31
C VAL A 247 14.87 -13.25 29.38
N SER A 248 15.40 -12.07 29.04
CA SER A 248 16.12 -11.21 29.98
C SER A 248 17.17 -11.95 30.81
N THR A 249 17.97 -12.79 30.13
CA THR A 249 19.04 -13.65 30.69
C THR A 249 18.60 -14.92 31.45
N GLU A 250 17.30 -15.20 31.49
CA GLU A 250 16.76 -16.41 32.14
C GLU A 250 16.06 -17.33 31.14
N CYS A 251 16.25 -18.65 31.28
CA CYS A 251 15.47 -19.61 30.53
C CYS A 251 14.05 -19.70 31.10
N GLN A 252 13.08 -19.19 30.34
CA GLN A 252 11.66 -19.17 30.71
C GLN A 252 10.87 -20.07 29.75
N ALA A 253 9.81 -20.70 30.25
CA ALA A 253 8.97 -21.56 29.42
C ALA A 253 8.39 -20.77 28.22
N ASN A 254 8.35 -21.43 27.07
CA ASN A 254 7.68 -20.97 25.87
C ASN A 254 6.19 -20.81 26.19
N LEU A 255 5.61 -19.76 25.63
CA LEU A 255 4.22 -19.42 25.86
C LEU A 255 3.30 -20.41 25.12
N PRO A 256 2.22 -20.89 25.77
CA PRO A 256 1.22 -21.73 25.11
C PRO A 256 0.42 -20.94 24.07
N ALA A 257 -0.31 -21.65 23.21
CA ALA A 257 -1.21 -21.05 22.23
C ALA A 257 -2.21 -20.07 22.89
N GLY A 258 -2.49 -18.94 22.23
CA GLY A 258 -3.34 -17.86 22.75
C GLY A 258 -2.63 -16.83 23.62
N SER A 259 -1.37 -17.05 23.99
CA SER A 259 -0.58 -16.09 24.77
C SER A 259 -0.07 -14.93 23.92
N ALA A 260 0.06 -13.75 24.52
CA ALA A 260 0.65 -12.59 23.85
C ALA A 260 2.18 -12.75 23.70
N CYS A 261 2.67 -12.68 22.47
CA CYS A 261 4.09 -12.89 22.11
C CYS A 261 4.74 -11.68 21.43
N GLY A 262 3.98 -10.61 21.16
CA GLY A 262 4.49 -9.41 20.49
C GLY A 262 4.93 -9.69 19.05
N THR A 263 6.22 -9.54 18.75
CA THR A 263 6.80 -9.87 17.43
C THR A 263 7.77 -11.05 17.48
N ASN A 264 7.89 -11.71 18.64
CA ASN A 264 8.88 -12.75 18.85
C ASN A 264 8.28 -14.14 18.60
N ASN A 265 8.51 -14.68 17.40
CA ASN A 265 8.13 -16.04 17.05
C ASN A 265 8.67 -17.08 18.05
N ASN A 266 9.90 -16.90 18.54
CA ASN A 266 10.53 -17.86 19.44
C ASN A 266 9.86 -17.93 20.82
N ALA A 267 9.04 -16.93 21.16
CA ALA A 267 8.32 -16.91 22.42
C ALA A 267 7.20 -17.93 22.52
N CYS A 268 6.72 -18.44 21.38
CA CYS A 268 5.64 -19.40 21.33
C CYS A 268 6.18 -20.83 21.31
N ALA A 269 5.47 -21.75 21.97
CA ALA A 269 5.80 -23.18 21.88
C ALA A 269 5.75 -23.69 20.43
N SER A 270 4.84 -23.15 19.62
CA SER A 270 4.72 -23.42 18.18
C SER A 270 5.77 -22.73 17.30
N LYS A 271 6.56 -21.81 17.87
CA LYS A 271 7.45 -20.90 17.16
C LYS A 271 6.74 -19.98 16.14
N MET A 272 5.43 -19.77 16.29
CA MET A 272 4.60 -18.92 15.41
C MET A 272 3.93 -17.83 16.24
N CYS A 273 4.45 -16.60 16.17
CA CYS A 273 3.85 -15.42 16.76
C CYS A 273 3.23 -14.57 15.64
N ARG A 274 1.90 -14.60 15.51
CA ARG A 274 1.17 -13.85 14.49
C ARG A 274 0.09 -13.02 15.15
N ASP A 275 -0.12 -11.81 14.67
CA ASP A 275 -1.08 -10.85 15.24
C ASP A 275 -0.84 -10.58 16.74
N GLY A 276 0.41 -10.74 17.19
CA GLY A 276 0.78 -10.58 18.60
C GLY A 276 0.45 -11.78 19.50
N VAL A 277 -0.06 -12.88 18.94
CA VAL A 277 -0.52 -14.06 19.68
C VAL A 277 0.20 -15.34 19.23
N CYS A 278 0.44 -16.26 20.17
CA CYS A 278 1.01 -17.56 19.87
C CYS A 278 -0.01 -18.46 19.17
N CYS A 279 0.28 -18.84 17.93
CA CYS A 279 -0.64 -19.56 17.07
C CYS A 279 -0.31 -21.04 16.99
N THR A 280 -1.32 -21.87 16.80
CA THR A 280 -1.18 -23.32 16.62
C THR A 280 -0.58 -23.67 15.25
N SER A 281 -0.70 -22.78 14.25
CA SER A 281 -0.03 -22.85 12.95
C SER A 281 0.37 -21.46 12.45
N ASP A 282 0.91 -21.36 11.24
CA ASP A 282 1.38 -20.13 10.61
C ASP A 282 0.27 -19.15 10.16
N CYS A 283 -0.99 -19.59 10.17
CA CYS A 283 -2.17 -18.88 9.66
C CYS A 283 -1.91 -18.16 8.32
N SER A 284 -1.19 -18.82 7.40
CA SER A 284 -0.76 -18.21 6.14
C SER A 284 -1.86 -18.12 5.06
N GLY A 285 -3.10 -18.51 5.37
CA GLY A 285 -4.22 -18.37 4.47
C GLY A 285 -4.61 -16.91 4.24
N THR A 286 -5.20 -16.63 3.08
CA THR A 286 -5.73 -15.31 2.75
C THR A 286 -6.81 -14.90 3.73
N CYS A 287 -6.72 -13.68 4.30
CA CYS A 287 -7.70 -13.18 5.25
C CYS A 287 -7.87 -14.11 6.45
N GLU A 288 -6.75 -14.65 6.93
CA GLU A 288 -6.67 -15.38 8.19
C GLU A 288 -5.90 -14.56 9.21
N ARG A 289 -6.34 -14.67 10.46
CA ARG A 289 -5.64 -14.13 11.62
C ARG A 289 -5.60 -15.14 12.74
N CYS A 290 -4.72 -14.88 13.69
CA CYS A 290 -4.64 -15.64 14.92
C CYS A 290 -5.51 -14.98 16.00
N ASP A 291 -6.52 -15.71 16.49
CA ASP A 291 -7.34 -15.20 17.60
C ASP A 291 -6.66 -15.39 18.96
N SER A 292 -7.28 -14.87 20.01
CA SER A 292 -6.78 -14.98 21.39
C SER A 292 -6.72 -16.42 21.93
N THR A 293 -7.23 -17.43 21.21
CA THR A 293 -7.09 -18.84 21.56
C THR A 293 -5.88 -19.49 20.88
N GLY A 294 -5.20 -18.75 19.99
CA GLY A 294 -4.12 -19.27 19.15
C GLY A 294 -4.61 -20.06 17.95
N THR A 295 -5.88 -19.91 17.56
CA THR A 295 -6.48 -20.61 16.43
C THR A 295 -6.55 -19.68 15.21
N CYS A 296 -6.30 -20.23 14.02
CA CYS A 296 -6.47 -19.48 12.78
C CYS A 296 -7.96 -19.34 12.45
N VAL A 297 -8.45 -18.11 12.51
CA VAL A 297 -9.85 -17.76 12.23
C VAL A 297 -9.91 -16.80 11.03
N PRO A 298 -11.06 -16.71 10.34
CA PRO A 298 -11.25 -15.67 9.34
C PRO A 298 -11.04 -14.28 9.95
N GLU A 299 -10.37 -13.41 9.21
CA GLU A 299 -10.23 -12.00 9.56
C GLU A 299 -11.58 -11.27 9.46
N GLN A 300 -11.78 -10.21 10.24
CA GLN A 300 -13.02 -9.45 10.26
C GLN A 300 -13.33 -8.83 8.89
N ALA A 301 -14.61 -8.84 8.50
CA ALA A 301 -15.08 -8.18 7.29
C ALA A 301 -14.69 -6.69 7.28
N GLY A 302 -14.08 -6.23 6.18
CA GLY A 302 -13.58 -4.88 5.97
C GLY A 302 -12.15 -4.64 6.46
N ALA A 303 -11.50 -5.60 7.12
CA ALA A 303 -10.09 -5.47 7.50
C ALA A 303 -9.18 -5.46 6.25
N MET A 304 -8.06 -4.74 6.35
CA MET A 304 -7.04 -4.63 5.31
C MET A 304 -5.66 -5.05 5.84
N PRO A 305 -5.47 -6.31 6.24
CA PRO A 305 -4.15 -6.81 6.62
C PRO A 305 -3.20 -6.69 5.41
N MET A 306 -1.99 -6.19 5.66
CA MET A 306 -1.00 -5.95 4.59
C MET A 306 -0.64 -7.27 3.91
N GLY A 307 -0.83 -7.34 2.59
CA GLY A 307 -0.39 -8.47 1.76
C GLY A 307 -1.47 -9.51 1.40
N ASP A 308 -2.63 -9.51 2.07
CA ASP A 308 -3.67 -10.53 1.83
C ASP A 308 -4.55 -10.20 0.62
N CYS A 309 -5.04 -8.96 0.54
CA CYS A 309 -5.92 -8.49 -0.53
C CYS A 309 -5.24 -7.41 -1.37
N GLU A 310 -4.00 -7.70 -1.78
CA GLU A 310 -3.20 -6.81 -2.62
C GLU A 310 -2.54 -7.59 -3.76
N VAL A 311 -2.62 -7.04 -4.97
CA VAL A 311 -1.88 -7.57 -6.13
C VAL A 311 -0.63 -6.72 -6.31
N SER A 312 0.55 -7.35 -6.28
CA SER A 312 1.83 -6.65 -6.39
C SER A 312 1.91 -5.81 -7.67
N GLY A 313 2.34 -4.56 -7.53
CA GLY A 313 2.48 -3.60 -8.64
C GLY A 313 1.16 -2.96 -9.12
N GLN A 314 0.03 -3.21 -8.46
CA GLN A 314 -1.26 -2.59 -8.80
C GLN A 314 -1.51 -1.29 -8.01
N PRO A 315 -2.36 -0.37 -8.54
CA PRO A 315 -2.71 0.86 -7.84
C PRO A 315 -3.37 0.60 -6.47
N VAL A 316 -3.07 1.44 -5.50
CA VAL A 316 -3.68 1.37 -4.15
C VAL A 316 -5.21 1.43 -4.17
N ALA A 317 -5.80 2.07 -5.20
CA ALA A 317 -7.24 2.14 -5.41
C ALA A 317 -7.89 0.76 -5.65
N CYS A 318 -7.12 -0.26 -6.05
CA CYS A 318 -7.60 -1.61 -6.28
C CYS A 318 -7.38 -2.56 -5.11
N ARG A 319 -6.82 -2.09 -3.99
CA ARG A 319 -6.65 -2.94 -2.79
C ARG A 319 -8.01 -3.39 -2.28
N GLY A 320 -8.12 -4.68 -2.00
CA GLY A 320 -9.31 -5.30 -1.44
C GLY A 320 -9.33 -5.26 0.07
N SER A 321 -10.41 -5.76 0.64
CA SER A 321 -10.56 -5.97 2.08
C SER A 321 -11.12 -7.37 2.33
N CYS A 322 -10.91 -7.92 3.53
CA CYS A 322 -11.42 -9.24 3.86
C CYS A 322 -12.95 -9.27 3.92
N ASP A 323 -13.57 -10.37 3.51
CA ASP A 323 -15.02 -10.54 3.48
C ASP A 323 -15.61 -11.16 4.77
N GLY A 324 -14.76 -11.52 5.73
CA GLY A 324 -15.17 -12.25 6.94
C GLY A 324 -15.08 -13.77 6.83
N ASN A 325 -14.77 -14.32 5.65
CA ASN A 325 -14.83 -15.75 5.33
C ASN A 325 -13.58 -16.24 4.56
N ARG A 326 -12.39 -15.70 4.88
CA ARG A 326 -11.11 -16.06 4.24
C ARG A 326 -11.06 -15.76 2.74
N ALA A 327 -11.80 -14.75 2.29
CA ALA A 327 -11.72 -14.25 0.92
C ALA A 327 -11.62 -12.73 0.88
N CYS A 328 -11.22 -12.21 -0.28
CA CYS A 328 -11.12 -10.78 -0.54
C CYS A 328 -12.39 -10.25 -1.23
N THR A 329 -12.89 -9.14 -0.71
CA THR A 329 -13.82 -8.23 -1.38
C THR A 329 -13.02 -7.15 -2.10
N TRP A 330 -13.24 -7.00 -3.41
CA TRP A 330 -12.50 -6.06 -4.26
C TRP A 330 -13.34 -4.84 -4.62
N PRO A 331 -12.79 -3.63 -4.59
CA PRO A 331 -13.50 -2.43 -5.02
C PRO A 331 -13.64 -2.39 -6.55
N THR A 332 -14.65 -1.67 -7.05
CA THR A 332 -14.82 -1.33 -8.47
C THR A 332 -14.38 0.11 -8.76
N ALA A 333 -13.47 0.64 -7.93
CA ALA A 333 -13.00 2.02 -8.02
C ALA A 333 -12.28 2.30 -9.34
N SER A 334 -12.33 3.55 -9.79
CA SER A 334 -11.57 3.99 -10.96
C SER A 334 -10.06 3.93 -10.66
N CYS A 335 -9.33 3.20 -11.50
CA CYS A 335 -7.90 2.91 -11.25
C CYS A 335 -6.95 3.60 -12.22
N LYS A 336 -7.47 4.13 -13.34
CA LYS A 336 -6.76 4.98 -14.32
C LYS A 336 -7.71 6.07 -14.81
N ALA A 337 -7.14 7.14 -15.37
CA ALA A 337 -7.92 8.14 -16.09
C ALA A 337 -8.66 7.45 -17.26
N GLY A 338 -9.89 7.89 -17.51
CA GLY A 338 -10.66 7.42 -18.66
C GLY A 338 -9.97 7.77 -19.98
N THR A 339 -10.29 7.02 -21.02
CA THR A 339 -9.81 7.28 -22.38
C THR A 339 -10.98 7.46 -23.33
N CYS A 340 -10.74 8.10 -24.46
CA CYS A 340 -11.72 8.17 -25.52
C CYS A 340 -11.46 7.04 -26.51
N GLY A 341 -12.53 6.36 -26.93
CA GLY A 341 -12.47 5.31 -27.93
C GLY A 341 -13.64 5.37 -28.89
N THR A 342 -13.74 4.33 -29.71
CA THR A 342 -14.84 4.11 -30.66
C THR A 342 -15.60 2.86 -30.26
N GLY A 343 -16.91 2.99 -30.09
CA GLY A 343 -17.82 1.88 -29.82
C GLY A 343 -17.96 0.95 -31.03
N SER A 344 -18.65 -0.17 -30.82
CA SER A 344 -18.88 -1.18 -31.86
C SER A 344 -19.71 -0.68 -33.05
N ASP A 345 -20.53 0.36 -32.84
CA ASP A 345 -21.31 1.07 -33.85
C ASP A 345 -20.53 2.20 -34.54
N GLY A 346 -19.26 2.42 -34.16
CA GLY A 346 -18.42 3.51 -34.66
C GLY A 346 -18.65 4.85 -33.94
N SER A 347 -19.55 4.91 -32.96
CA SER A 347 -19.82 6.13 -32.18
C SER A 347 -18.69 6.40 -31.18
N PRO A 348 -18.42 7.66 -30.82
CA PRO A 348 -17.47 7.99 -29.76
C PRO A 348 -17.97 7.44 -28.41
N VAL A 349 -17.05 6.82 -27.65
CA VAL A 349 -17.32 6.31 -26.30
C VAL A 349 -16.31 6.87 -25.30
N ALA A 350 -16.79 7.17 -24.10
CA ALA A 350 -15.95 7.40 -22.93
C ALA A 350 -15.66 6.05 -22.28
N GLN A 351 -14.40 5.68 -22.20
CA GLN A 351 -13.94 4.41 -21.66
C GLN A 351 -13.41 4.58 -20.25
N THR A 352 -13.81 3.68 -19.36
CA THR A 352 -13.43 3.70 -17.95
C THR A 352 -12.57 2.50 -17.61
N TYR A 353 -11.66 2.70 -16.65
CA TYR A 353 -10.84 1.64 -16.08
C TYR A 353 -11.21 1.49 -14.62
N SER A 354 -11.99 0.45 -14.32
CA SER A 354 -12.36 0.09 -12.97
C SER A 354 -11.53 -1.10 -12.51
N CYS A 355 -11.17 -1.08 -11.22
CA CYS A 355 -10.55 -2.22 -10.58
C CYS A 355 -11.39 -3.48 -10.78
N ASN A 356 -10.72 -4.58 -11.11
CA ASN A 356 -11.33 -5.88 -11.25
C ASN A 356 -10.42 -6.90 -10.58
N MET A 357 -10.92 -7.55 -9.51
CA MET A 357 -10.19 -8.55 -8.74
C MET A 357 -8.78 -8.08 -8.32
N GLY A 358 -8.69 -6.89 -7.74
CA GLY A 358 -7.42 -6.35 -7.25
C GLY A 358 -6.50 -5.74 -8.30
N SER A 359 -6.85 -5.85 -9.57
CA SER A 359 -6.02 -5.38 -10.68
C SER A 359 -6.69 -4.26 -11.46
N CYS A 360 -5.87 -3.35 -11.98
CA CYS A 360 -6.32 -2.37 -12.94
C CYS A 360 -6.07 -2.91 -14.36
N PRO A 361 -7.12 -3.22 -15.14
CA PRO A 361 -6.96 -3.89 -16.42
C PRO A 361 -6.14 -3.05 -17.41
N ALA A 362 -5.49 -3.73 -18.36
CA ALA A 362 -4.71 -3.09 -19.43
C ALA A 362 -5.61 -2.46 -20.50
N GLN A 363 -6.81 -3.00 -20.68
CA GLN A 363 -7.85 -2.52 -21.57
C GLN A 363 -9.04 -2.02 -20.73
N PRO A 364 -9.83 -1.07 -21.25
CA PRO A 364 -11.01 -0.59 -20.54
C PRO A 364 -12.02 -1.72 -20.33
N ASN A 365 -12.66 -1.74 -19.17
CA ASN A 365 -13.69 -2.71 -18.78
C ASN A 365 -15.05 -2.06 -18.52
N GLY A 366 -15.20 -0.79 -18.89
CA GLY A 366 -16.47 -0.09 -18.96
C GLY A 366 -16.43 0.95 -20.07
N GLU A 367 -17.59 1.19 -20.67
CA GLU A 367 -17.76 2.21 -21.70
C GLU A 367 -19.11 2.90 -21.54
N SER A 368 -19.18 4.16 -21.96
CA SER A 368 -20.40 4.95 -22.03
C SER A 368 -20.47 5.62 -23.40
N SER A 369 -21.59 5.42 -24.10
CA SER A 369 -21.81 6.07 -25.39
C SER A 369 -21.89 7.58 -25.22
N CYS A 370 -21.12 8.31 -26.01
CA CYS A 370 -21.23 9.76 -26.12
C CYS A 370 -22.32 10.19 -27.11
N ASN A 371 -23.11 9.23 -27.62
CA ASN A 371 -24.08 9.43 -28.69
C ASN A 371 -23.41 10.17 -29.86
N PHE A 372 -23.87 11.39 -30.15
CA PHE A 372 -23.37 12.21 -31.24
C PHE A 372 -22.39 13.31 -30.79
N SER A 373 -22.10 13.41 -29.49
CA SER A 373 -21.08 14.31 -28.94
C SER A 373 -19.70 13.66 -29.00
N LEU A 374 -18.66 14.45 -29.23
CA LEU A 374 -17.29 13.94 -29.15
C LEU A 374 -16.89 13.59 -27.72
N CYS A 375 -15.92 12.69 -27.59
CA CYS A 375 -15.26 12.40 -26.31
C CYS A 375 -13.99 13.25 -26.18
N SER A 376 -13.78 13.85 -25.02
CA SER A 376 -12.56 14.58 -24.69
C SER A 376 -12.12 14.28 -23.25
N GLY A 377 -10.83 14.04 -23.05
CA GLY A 377 -10.28 13.77 -21.72
C GLY A 377 -10.83 12.51 -21.02
N GLY A 378 -11.33 11.54 -21.79
CA GLY A 378 -11.94 10.33 -21.24
C GLY A 378 -13.38 10.49 -20.76
N ALA A 379 -14.03 11.60 -21.08
CA ALA A 379 -15.42 11.86 -20.79
C ALA A 379 -16.16 12.34 -22.05
N CYS A 380 -17.45 12.01 -22.13
CA CYS A 380 -18.31 12.54 -23.18
C CYS A 380 -18.49 14.04 -22.98
N MET A 381 -18.41 14.82 -24.06
CA MET A 381 -18.76 16.23 -23.99
C MET A 381 -20.24 16.36 -23.64
N ASP A 382 -20.52 17.08 -22.56
CA ASP A 382 -21.87 17.44 -22.16
C ASP A 382 -22.40 18.48 -23.16
N GLY A 383 -23.15 18.01 -24.16
CA GLY A 383 -23.63 18.82 -25.27
C GLY A 383 -22.54 19.39 -26.18
N CYS A 384 -22.83 20.52 -26.81
CA CYS A 384 -21.95 21.19 -27.77
C CYS A 384 -22.00 22.72 -27.63
N ALA A 385 -20.88 23.39 -27.80
CA ALA A 385 -20.84 24.84 -28.02
C ALA A 385 -20.92 25.15 -29.51
N THR A 386 -20.24 24.36 -30.34
CA THR A 386 -20.22 24.53 -31.80
C THR A 386 -20.30 23.18 -32.52
N LYS A 387 -20.40 23.22 -33.85
CA LYS A 387 -20.38 22.02 -34.72
C LYS A 387 -19.16 21.11 -34.47
N SER A 388 -18.02 21.66 -34.06
CA SER A 388 -16.78 20.90 -33.82
C SER A 388 -16.87 19.93 -32.66
N ASP A 389 -17.85 20.11 -31.76
CA ASP A 389 -18.03 19.25 -30.58
C ASP A 389 -18.89 18.02 -30.90
N CYS A 390 -19.40 17.93 -32.12
CA CYS A 390 -20.28 16.86 -32.58
C CYS A 390 -19.60 16.01 -33.65
N VAL A 391 -19.99 14.73 -33.72
CA VAL A 391 -19.50 13.78 -34.74
C VAL A 391 -19.69 14.29 -36.17
N ALA A 392 -19.00 13.66 -37.13
CA ALA A 392 -19.16 13.97 -38.55
C ALA A 392 -20.64 13.90 -38.98
N ASN A 393 -21.07 14.82 -39.84
CA ASN A 393 -22.45 14.95 -40.34
C ASN A 393 -23.55 15.27 -39.28
N SER A 394 -23.19 15.37 -38.00
CA SER A 394 -24.07 15.93 -36.95
C SER A 394 -24.09 17.47 -37.02
N VAL A 395 -24.89 18.14 -36.20
CA VAL A 395 -24.90 19.61 -36.01
C VAL A 395 -25.16 19.92 -34.54
N CYS A 396 -24.69 21.08 -34.07
CA CYS A 396 -24.95 21.55 -32.73
C CYS A 396 -26.24 22.39 -32.67
N ASP A 397 -27.32 21.83 -32.13
CA ASP A 397 -28.60 22.51 -31.96
C ASP A 397 -28.71 23.20 -30.59
N ARG A 398 -28.77 24.53 -30.61
CA ARG A 398 -28.92 25.45 -29.48
C ARG A 398 -30.29 26.13 -29.45
N THR A 399 -31.21 25.73 -30.32
CA THR A 399 -32.55 26.32 -30.45
C THR A 399 -33.46 25.96 -29.27
N ALA A 400 -33.32 24.75 -28.73
CA ALA A 400 -33.94 24.37 -27.46
C ALA A 400 -33.37 25.18 -26.27
N ALA A 401 -34.18 25.32 -25.21
CA ALA A 401 -33.73 25.95 -23.98
C ALA A 401 -32.75 25.04 -23.24
N HIS A 402 -31.48 25.46 -23.16
CA HIS A 402 -30.42 24.69 -22.53
C HIS A 402 -30.04 25.29 -21.19
N THR A 403 -30.23 24.54 -20.11
CA THR A 403 -29.97 24.97 -18.73
C THR A 403 -28.50 25.23 -18.44
N THR A 404 -27.59 24.63 -19.22
CA THR A 404 -26.12 24.80 -19.10
C THR A 404 -25.53 25.76 -20.14
N GLY A 405 -26.37 26.31 -21.03
CA GLY A 405 -25.93 27.14 -22.16
C GLY A 405 -25.35 26.35 -23.35
N ARG A 406 -25.21 25.03 -23.26
CA ARG A 406 -24.69 24.17 -24.34
C ARG A 406 -25.80 23.56 -25.18
N GLY A 407 -25.57 23.42 -26.49
CA GLY A 407 -26.46 22.74 -27.44
C GLY A 407 -26.45 21.23 -27.33
N ALA A 408 -27.28 20.57 -28.15
CA ALA A 408 -27.29 19.12 -28.33
C ALA A 408 -26.74 18.74 -29.71
N CYS A 409 -25.91 17.70 -29.77
CA CYS A 409 -25.47 17.12 -31.04
C CYS A 409 -26.60 16.28 -31.63
N VAL A 410 -27.02 16.64 -32.85
CA VAL A 410 -28.14 16.00 -33.54
C VAL A 410 -27.70 14.71 -34.21
N ASP A 411 -28.56 13.68 -34.17
CA ASP A 411 -28.39 12.46 -34.95
C ASP A 411 -28.16 12.78 -36.44
N PRO A 412 -27.01 12.39 -37.04
CA PRO A 412 -26.73 12.63 -38.46
C PRO A 412 -27.82 12.13 -39.41
N THR A 413 -28.57 11.08 -39.05
CA THR A 413 -29.67 10.54 -39.87
C THR A 413 -30.86 11.51 -39.95
N LYS A 414 -30.97 12.43 -38.99
CA LYS A 414 -32.00 13.47 -38.92
C LYS A 414 -31.59 14.80 -39.55
N VAL A 415 -30.39 14.88 -40.13
CA VAL A 415 -29.84 16.08 -40.75
C VAL A 415 -29.94 16.03 -42.27
N GLN A 416 -30.39 17.13 -42.86
CA GLN A 416 -30.41 17.36 -44.31
C GLN A 416 -29.51 18.57 -44.65
N THR A 417 -28.49 18.35 -45.46
CA THR A 417 -27.64 19.47 -45.93
C THR A 417 -28.25 20.13 -47.16
N VAL A 418 -28.17 21.45 -47.26
CA VAL A 418 -28.57 22.21 -48.45
C VAL A 418 -27.57 21.97 -49.58
N THR A 419 -28.07 21.52 -50.74
CA THR A 419 -27.28 21.33 -51.97
C THR A 419 -27.74 22.22 -53.12
N THR A 420 -29.02 22.62 -53.16
CA THR A 420 -29.59 23.52 -54.16
C THR A 420 -30.10 24.81 -53.52
N THR A 421 -31.31 24.76 -52.97
CA THR A 421 -31.98 25.87 -52.28
C THR A 421 -32.36 25.44 -50.87
N ILE A 422 -32.54 26.42 -49.99
CA ILE A 422 -32.95 26.15 -48.61
C ILE A 422 -34.35 25.51 -48.59
N GLN A 423 -35.28 26.00 -49.44
CA GLN A 423 -36.62 25.42 -49.56
C GLN A 423 -36.61 23.96 -50.01
N ASP A 424 -35.80 23.60 -51.02
CA ASP A 424 -35.73 22.22 -51.49
C ASP A 424 -35.21 21.28 -50.40
N ALA A 425 -34.20 21.73 -49.64
CA ALA A 425 -33.67 20.98 -48.51
C ALA A 425 -34.69 20.80 -47.39
N VAL A 426 -35.51 21.83 -47.10
CA VAL A 426 -36.63 21.74 -46.16
C VAL A 426 -37.66 20.71 -46.64
N ASN A 427 -38.07 20.77 -47.91
CA ASN A 427 -39.04 19.84 -48.48
C ASN A 427 -38.51 18.39 -48.43
N ALA A 428 -37.23 18.19 -48.78
CA ALA A 428 -36.56 16.89 -48.72
C ALA A 428 -36.44 16.38 -47.28
N ALA A 429 -36.11 17.25 -46.32
CA ALA A 429 -36.02 16.89 -44.90
C ALA A 429 -37.37 16.40 -44.38
N LEU A 430 -38.43 17.19 -44.57
CA LEU A 430 -39.77 16.85 -44.12
C LEU A 430 -40.29 15.57 -44.79
N GLY A 431 -40.06 15.41 -46.10
CA GLY A 431 -40.43 14.18 -46.83
C GLY A 431 -39.71 12.93 -46.35
N ALA A 432 -38.49 13.07 -45.82
CA ALA A 432 -37.69 11.98 -45.27
C ALA A 432 -37.79 11.85 -43.73
N SER A 433 -38.72 12.55 -43.07
CA SER A 433 -38.86 12.55 -41.60
C SER A 433 -37.58 12.95 -40.85
N LYS A 434 -36.81 13.85 -41.45
CA LYS A 434 -35.68 14.55 -40.85
C LYS A 434 -36.17 15.81 -40.16
N THR A 435 -35.45 16.22 -39.12
CA THR A 435 -35.86 17.35 -38.26
C THR A 435 -34.99 18.59 -38.45
N HIS A 436 -33.81 18.43 -39.08
CA HIS A 436 -32.83 19.50 -39.21
C HIS A 436 -32.41 19.71 -40.66
N VAL A 437 -32.24 20.98 -41.03
CA VAL A 437 -31.57 21.42 -42.25
C VAL A 437 -30.32 22.19 -41.88
N VAL A 438 -29.18 21.78 -42.43
CA VAL A 438 -27.91 22.50 -42.28
C VAL A 438 -27.64 23.28 -43.55
N VAL A 439 -27.44 24.58 -43.40
CA VAL A 439 -27.07 25.50 -44.48
C VAL A 439 -25.56 25.70 -44.44
N PRO A 440 -24.81 25.23 -45.44
CA PRO A 440 -23.37 25.45 -45.49
C PRO A 440 -23.01 26.93 -45.63
N ASN A 441 -21.86 27.34 -45.08
CA ASN A 441 -21.28 28.63 -45.45
C ASN A 441 -20.93 28.62 -46.94
N ASN A 442 -21.31 29.69 -47.64
CA ASN A 442 -21.05 29.86 -49.06
C ASN A 442 -20.52 31.28 -49.31
N ALA A 443 -19.63 31.43 -50.30
CA ALA A 443 -19.04 32.73 -50.65
C ALA A 443 -20.09 33.73 -51.14
N THR A 444 -21.17 33.25 -51.76
CA THR A 444 -22.30 34.06 -52.21
C THR A 444 -23.52 33.86 -51.30
N PRO A 445 -24.26 34.94 -50.95
CA PRO A 445 -25.49 34.82 -50.19
C PRO A 445 -26.54 33.94 -50.88
N TYR A 446 -27.32 33.21 -50.08
CA TYR A 446 -28.49 32.49 -50.56
C TYR A 446 -29.58 33.50 -50.96
N THR A 447 -30.02 33.46 -52.22
CA THR A 447 -30.95 34.45 -52.80
C THR A 447 -32.42 34.20 -52.48
N ALA A 448 -32.71 33.12 -51.74
CA ALA A 448 -34.01 32.76 -51.21
C ALA A 448 -33.82 31.94 -49.92
N GLY A 449 -34.70 32.12 -48.94
CA GLY A 449 -34.74 31.25 -47.76
C GLY A 449 -35.85 30.20 -47.89
N ALA A 450 -36.73 30.09 -46.89
CA ALA A 450 -37.76 29.05 -46.85
C ALA A 450 -39.09 29.53 -46.26
N ASN A 451 -40.18 29.05 -46.86
CA ASN A 451 -41.54 29.14 -46.36
C ASN A 451 -41.97 27.77 -45.82
N ILE A 452 -42.26 27.73 -44.53
CA ILE A 452 -42.71 26.53 -43.83
C ILE A 452 -44.23 26.47 -43.88
N THR A 453 -44.73 25.50 -44.63
CA THR A 453 -46.16 25.26 -44.84
C THR A 453 -46.65 23.94 -44.24
N SER A 454 -45.73 23.13 -43.71
CA SER A 454 -46.05 21.86 -43.03
C SER A 454 -44.94 21.46 -42.06
N GLY A 455 -45.30 20.69 -41.03
CA GLY A 455 -44.36 20.07 -40.10
C GLY A 455 -43.61 21.02 -39.19
N ALA A 456 -42.53 20.49 -38.62
CA ALA A 456 -41.61 21.20 -37.73
C ALA A 456 -40.18 21.00 -38.26
N ILE A 457 -39.41 22.09 -38.38
CA ILE A 457 -38.04 22.03 -38.89
C ILE A 457 -37.13 23.02 -38.17
N THR A 458 -35.90 22.58 -37.91
CA THR A 458 -34.81 23.43 -37.43
C THR A 458 -33.83 23.70 -38.56
N ILE A 459 -33.49 24.96 -38.83
CA ILE A 459 -32.52 25.38 -39.84
C ILE A 459 -31.32 26.00 -39.14
N ILE A 460 -30.13 25.42 -39.35
CA ILE A 460 -28.90 25.83 -38.69
C ILE A 460 -27.86 26.23 -39.75
N GLY A 461 -27.32 27.44 -39.64
CA GLY A 461 -26.18 27.85 -40.43
C GLY A 461 -24.88 27.25 -39.92
N ASP A 462 -24.09 26.65 -40.81
CA ASP A 462 -22.75 26.15 -40.51
C ASP A 462 -21.72 27.26 -40.80
N GLY A 463 -21.32 28.01 -39.77
CA GLY A 463 -20.47 29.20 -39.92
C GLY A 463 -21.24 30.47 -40.30
N SER A 464 -20.61 31.38 -41.04
CA SER A 464 -21.18 32.70 -41.38
C SER A 464 -22.16 32.65 -42.57
N VAL A 465 -23.30 31.99 -42.41
CA VAL A 465 -24.31 31.86 -43.48
C VAL A 465 -25.09 33.16 -43.67
N THR A 466 -25.16 33.64 -44.91
CA THR A 466 -25.96 34.81 -45.28
C THR A 466 -27.10 34.45 -46.23
N VAL A 467 -28.32 34.87 -45.90
CA VAL A 467 -29.54 34.77 -46.70
C VAL A 467 -30.01 36.18 -47.06
N ARG A 468 -30.07 36.45 -48.36
CA ARG A 468 -30.49 37.73 -48.93
C ARG A 468 -31.59 37.49 -49.97
N PRO A 469 -32.84 37.36 -49.53
CA PRO A 469 -33.94 37.03 -50.43
C PRO A 469 -34.14 38.15 -51.47
N THR A 470 -34.48 37.78 -52.70
CA THR A 470 -34.80 38.76 -53.76
C THR A 470 -36.28 39.15 -53.80
N SER A 471 -37.13 38.41 -53.10
CA SER A 471 -38.56 38.68 -52.95
C SER A 471 -39.10 38.06 -51.66
N GLY A 472 -40.13 38.66 -51.07
CA GLY A 472 -40.76 38.18 -49.84
C GLY A 472 -39.83 38.17 -48.63
N ALA A 473 -40.29 37.53 -47.55
CA ALA A 473 -39.48 37.34 -46.35
C ALA A 473 -38.39 36.28 -46.55
N ALA A 474 -37.28 36.38 -45.81
CA ALA A 474 -36.22 35.37 -45.91
C ALA A 474 -36.72 34.02 -45.38
N PHE A 475 -37.35 34.05 -44.21
CA PHE A 475 -37.99 32.88 -43.64
C PHE A 475 -39.42 33.20 -43.25
N SER A 476 -40.35 32.31 -43.59
CA SER A 476 -41.74 32.47 -43.21
C SER A 476 -42.35 31.18 -42.68
N VAL A 477 -43.30 31.31 -41.75
CA VAL A 477 -44.20 30.23 -41.34
C VAL A 477 -45.60 30.63 -41.77
N THR A 478 -46.19 29.85 -42.67
CA THR A 478 -47.50 30.12 -43.27
C THR A 478 -48.42 28.92 -43.05
N GLY A 479 -49.23 28.97 -41.98
CA GLY A 479 -50.14 27.88 -41.60
C GLY A 479 -50.29 27.75 -40.09
N GLY A 480 -51.19 26.87 -39.65
CA GLY A 480 -51.47 26.64 -38.23
C GLY A 480 -50.80 25.40 -37.66
N GLY A 481 -50.27 25.51 -36.44
CA GLY A 481 -49.62 24.40 -35.72
C GLY A 481 -48.25 24.00 -36.29
N LEU A 482 -47.56 24.91 -36.97
CA LEU A 482 -46.25 24.68 -37.60
C LEU A 482 -45.13 25.14 -36.67
N SER A 483 -43.90 24.65 -36.89
CA SER A 483 -42.73 25.11 -36.12
C SER A 483 -41.51 25.35 -37.01
N LEU A 484 -40.89 26.51 -36.80
CA LEU A 484 -39.60 26.86 -37.39
C LEU A 484 -38.64 27.29 -36.28
N SER A 485 -37.47 26.65 -36.25
CA SER A 485 -36.34 27.10 -35.44
C SER A 485 -35.18 27.53 -36.34
N LEU A 486 -34.58 28.67 -36.07
CA LEU A 486 -33.44 29.22 -36.80
C LEU A 486 -32.25 29.38 -35.84
N GLN A 487 -31.07 28.97 -36.29
CA GLN A 487 -29.83 29.17 -35.54
C GLN A 487 -28.68 29.61 -36.45
N ASN A 488 -27.91 30.60 -35.99
CA ASN A 488 -26.66 31.01 -36.63
C ASN A 488 -26.84 31.35 -38.13
N VAL A 489 -27.92 32.08 -38.44
CA VAL A 489 -28.21 32.58 -39.79
C VAL A 489 -28.14 34.10 -39.80
N THR A 490 -27.54 34.67 -40.85
CA THR A 490 -27.61 36.10 -41.13
C THR A 490 -28.65 36.35 -42.22
N VAL A 491 -29.76 36.99 -41.87
CA VAL A 491 -30.70 37.57 -42.84
C VAL A 491 -30.27 39.02 -43.09
N ASN A 492 -30.07 39.38 -44.35
CA ASN A 492 -29.71 40.73 -44.75
C ASN A 492 -30.49 41.18 -45.98
N GLN A 493 -30.92 42.44 -46.00
CA GLN A 493 -31.53 43.08 -47.17
C GLN A 493 -32.77 42.34 -47.69
N SER A 494 -33.63 41.90 -46.78
CA SER A 494 -34.93 41.38 -47.15
C SER A 494 -35.80 42.50 -47.74
N PRO A 495 -36.43 42.33 -48.93
CA PRO A 495 -37.34 43.33 -49.49
C PRO A 495 -38.70 43.36 -48.77
N ASP A 496 -38.91 42.46 -47.81
CA ASP A 496 -40.08 42.38 -46.94
C ASP A 496 -39.63 42.35 -45.47
N VAL A 497 -40.34 41.64 -44.59
CA VAL A 497 -39.89 41.27 -43.25
C VAL A 497 -38.66 40.36 -43.34
N GLY A 498 -37.73 40.42 -42.38
CA GLY A 498 -36.62 39.46 -42.30
C GLY A 498 -37.12 38.03 -42.05
N VAL A 499 -37.79 37.83 -40.90
CA VAL A 499 -38.39 36.55 -40.49
C VAL A 499 -39.84 36.77 -40.08
N SER A 500 -40.75 36.03 -40.70
CA SER A 500 -42.19 36.18 -40.50
C SER A 500 -42.84 34.91 -39.95
N CYS A 501 -43.73 35.05 -38.97
CA CYS A 501 -44.61 33.97 -38.53
C CYS A 501 -46.05 34.46 -38.50
N GLY A 502 -46.89 33.87 -39.34
CA GLY A 502 -48.31 34.17 -39.40
C GLY A 502 -49.11 32.87 -39.41
N SER A 503 -49.90 32.64 -38.35
CA SER A 503 -50.76 31.45 -38.29
C SER A 503 -52.18 31.71 -38.79
N LEU A 504 -52.68 30.75 -39.56
CA LEU A 504 -54.09 30.55 -39.88
C LEU A 504 -54.60 29.34 -39.08
N GLY A 505 -55.36 29.59 -38.00
CA GLY A 505 -55.90 28.53 -37.15
C GLY A 505 -55.08 28.29 -35.88
N ALA A 506 -54.57 27.07 -35.68
CA ALA A 506 -53.81 26.67 -34.50
C ALA A 506 -52.49 27.46 -34.37
N GLN A 507 -52.09 27.83 -33.15
CA GLN A 507 -50.90 28.67 -32.92
C GLN A 507 -49.63 27.97 -33.42
N SER A 508 -48.79 28.69 -34.17
CA SER A 508 -47.51 28.18 -34.69
C SER A 508 -46.35 28.67 -33.81
N THR A 509 -45.17 28.09 -33.96
CA THR A 509 -43.98 28.41 -33.14
C THR A 509 -42.83 28.90 -34.01
N LEU A 510 -42.22 30.01 -33.63
CA LEU A 510 -41.00 30.54 -34.22
C LEU A 510 -39.92 30.66 -33.13
N VAL A 511 -38.77 30.04 -33.36
CA VAL A 511 -37.59 30.17 -32.49
C VAL A 511 -36.46 30.73 -33.33
N VAL A 512 -35.81 31.80 -32.89
CA VAL A 512 -34.64 32.36 -33.54
C VAL A 512 -33.55 32.53 -32.50
N VAL A 513 -32.40 31.90 -32.73
CA VAL A 513 -31.28 31.88 -31.80
C VAL A 513 -29.99 32.25 -32.51
N GLU A 514 -29.13 33.04 -31.87
CA GLU A 514 -27.76 33.31 -32.36
C GLU A 514 -27.71 33.83 -33.81
N SER A 515 -28.75 34.52 -34.24
CA SER A 515 -28.92 34.95 -35.63
C SER A 515 -28.82 36.46 -35.74
N THR A 516 -28.48 36.93 -36.93
CA THR A 516 -28.46 38.36 -37.27
C THR A 516 -29.54 38.65 -38.29
N ILE A 517 -30.44 39.58 -37.99
CA ILE A 517 -31.54 39.97 -38.88
C ILE A 517 -31.44 41.46 -39.15
N SER A 518 -31.05 41.78 -40.37
CA SER A 518 -30.53 43.11 -40.69
C SER A 518 -31.08 43.67 -41.99
N SER A 519 -31.23 44.99 -42.04
CA SER A 519 -31.52 45.73 -43.27
C SER A 519 -32.77 45.26 -44.03
N SER A 520 -33.75 44.70 -43.34
CA SER A 520 -35.05 44.35 -43.94
C SER A 520 -35.83 45.62 -44.26
N ALA A 521 -36.58 45.64 -45.35
CA ALA A 521 -37.38 46.78 -45.77
C ALA A 521 -38.57 47.03 -44.82
N LYS A 522 -39.09 45.95 -44.21
CA LYS A 522 -40.10 46.01 -43.13
C LYS A 522 -39.46 45.67 -41.80
N GLU A 523 -40.18 44.99 -40.90
CA GLU A 523 -39.65 44.56 -39.62
C GLU A 523 -38.55 43.51 -39.76
N GLY A 524 -37.62 43.47 -38.81
CA GLY A 524 -36.67 42.36 -38.72
C GLY A 524 -37.40 41.05 -38.44
N VAL A 525 -38.19 41.01 -37.36
CA VAL A 525 -39.04 39.88 -36.99
C VAL A 525 -40.48 40.32 -36.88
N PHE A 526 -41.38 39.62 -37.57
CA PHE A 526 -42.81 39.79 -37.45
C PHE A 526 -43.48 38.49 -36.99
N GLY A 527 -44.37 38.55 -36.01
CA GLY A 527 -45.09 37.39 -35.48
C GLY A 527 -46.53 37.75 -35.13
N THR A 528 -47.50 37.07 -35.72
CA THR A 528 -48.91 37.18 -35.30
C THR A 528 -49.55 35.81 -35.19
N LYS A 529 -50.23 35.56 -34.06
CA LYS A 529 -50.75 34.22 -33.72
C LYS A 529 -49.66 33.15 -33.70
N CYS A 530 -48.47 33.53 -33.23
CA CYS A 530 -47.32 32.65 -33.08
C CYS A 530 -46.70 32.77 -31.69
N ASN A 531 -46.22 31.65 -31.16
CA ASN A 531 -45.32 31.65 -30.01
C ASN A 531 -43.90 31.92 -30.50
N VAL A 532 -43.30 33.02 -30.05
CA VAL A 532 -42.02 33.49 -30.58
C VAL A 532 -40.96 33.50 -29.48
N THR A 533 -39.85 32.81 -29.73
CA THR A 533 -38.64 32.87 -28.89
C THR A 533 -37.51 33.50 -29.68
N LEU A 534 -37.02 34.64 -29.21
CA LEU A 534 -35.78 35.28 -29.66
C LEU A 534 -34.76 35.13 -28.53
N ARG A 535 -33.58 34.60 -28.86
CA ARG A 535 -32.50 34.47 -27.89
C ARG A 535 -31.14 34.73 -28.52
N ARG A 536 -30.35 35.63 -27.94
CA ARG A 536 -28.99 35.94 -28.42
C ARG A 536 -28.95 36.36 -29.89
N ASN A 537 -29.95 37.10 -30.36
CA ASN A 537 -29.98 37.63 -31.72
C ASN A 537 -29.48 39.08 -31.81
N THR A 538 -28.98 39.45 -32.97
CA THR A 538 -28.82 40.85 -33.36
C THR A 538 -29.92 41.20 -34.36
N ILE A 539 -30.71 42.21 -34.05
CA ILE A 539 -31.78 42.69 -34.94
C ILE A 539 -31.52 44.17 -35.18
N ASN A 540 -31.08 44.53 -36.39
CA ASN A 540 -30.60 45.88 -36.63
C ASN A 540 -30.92 46.47 -38.01
N ASN A 541 -31.00 47.80 -38.06
CA ASN A 541 -31.13 48.54 -39.31
C ASN A 541 -32.32 48.11 -40.19
N ASN A 542 -33.35 47.49 -39.63
CA ASN A 542 -34.55 47.09 -40.36
C ASN A 542 -35.50 48.30 -40.44
N THR A 543 -35.82 48.76 -41.65
CA THR A 543 -36.48 50.06 -41.88
C THR A 543 -37.92 50.12 -41.34
N GLY A 544 -38.65 49.00 -41.35
CA GLY A 544 -40.02 48.94 -40.82
C GLY A 544 -40.12 48.74 -39.30
N GLY A 545 -38.99 48.50 -38.62
CA GLY A 545 -38.93 48.24 -37.18
C GLY A 545 -38.10 47.00 -36.83
N GLY A 546 -37.80 46.80 -35.55
CA GLY A 546 -37.00 45.66 -35.11
C GLY A 546 -37.84 44.39 -34.99
N VAL A 547 -38.70 44.34 -33.98
CA VAL A 547 -39.51 43.18 -33.61
C VAL A 547 -40.96 43.60 -33.42
N SER A 548 -41.89 42.97 -34.13
CA SER A 548 -43.34 43.24 -34.04
C SER A 548 -44.09 41.94 -33.78
N LEU A 549 -44.63 41.78 -32.59
CA LEU A 549 -45.24 40.53 -32.11
C LEU A 549 -46.65 40.77 -31.58
N GLY A 550 -47.58 39.88 -31.93
CA GLY A 550 -48.89 39.87 -31.29
C GLY A 550 -49.67 38.55 -31.33
N ASN A 551 -50.68 38.45 -30.47
CA ASN A 551 -51.55 37.28 -30.35
C ASN A 551 -50.81 35.97 -30.03
N GLY A 552 -49.76 35.99 -29.19
CA GLY A 552 -49.01 34.79 -28.81
C GLY A 552 -48.19 34.95 -27.54
N ALA A 553 -47.48 33.89 -27.16
CA ALA A 553 -46.51 33.88 -26.06
C ALA A 553 -45.13 34.27 -26.59
N PHE A 554 -44.41 35.11 -25.84
CA PHE A 554 -43.15 35.69 -26.32
C PHE A 554 -42.04 35.50 -25.30
N THR A 555 -40.85 35.11 -25.77
CA THR A 555 -39.63 35.02 -24.97
C THR A 555 -38.53 35.74 -25.72
N LEU A 556 -38.07 36.88 -25.21
CA LEU A 556 -36.98 37.67 -25.79
C LEU A 556 -35.90 37.79 -24.72
N VAL A 557 -34.73 37.20 -24.98
CA VAL A 557 -33.67 37.06 -23.98
C VAL A 557 -32.27 37.22 -24.58
N ASN A 558 -31.44 38.07 -23.99
CA ASN A 558 -30.06 38.32 -24.44
C ASN A 558 -29.96 38.86 -25.88
N ASP A 559 -31.02 39.49 -26.39
CA ASP A 559 -31.05 40.06 -27.73
C ASP A 559 -30.49 41.50 -27.73
N VAL A 560 -29.85 41.87 -28.84
CA VAL A 560 -29.42 43.25 -29.13
C VAL A 560 -30.25 43.77 -30.30
N ILE A 561 -31.10 44.76 -30.03
CA ILE A 561 -32.08 45.29 -30.96
C ILE A 561 -31.80 46.77 -31.16
N TYR A 562 -31.19 47.15 -32.29
CA TYR A 562 -30.71 48.51 -32.46
C TYR A 562 -30.81 49.11 -33.86
N GLY A 563 -30.89 50.44 -33.95
CA GLY A 563 -30.89 51.14 -35.23
C GLY A 563 -32.08 50.79 -36.13
N ASN A 564 -33.15 50.20 -35.60
CA ASN A 564 -34.30 49.79 -36.38
C ASN A 564 -35.34 50.91 -36.48
N GLY A 565 -36.19 50.82 -37.49
CA GLY A 565 -37.30 51.72 -37.74
C GLY A 565 -36.91 52.99 -38.46
N ALA A 566 -37.89 53.87 -38.67
CA ALA A 566 -37.74 55.13 -39.39
C ALA A 566 -38.46 56.25 -38.64
N ALA A 567 -37.83 57.43 -38.58
CA ALA A 567 -38.38 58.61 -37.94
C ALA A 567 -39.31 59.42 -38.86
N GLY A 568 -40.03 60.37 -38.28
CA GLY A 568 -40.88 61.33 -39.02
C GLY A 568 -42.35 60.91 -39.11
N ALA A 569 -43.19 61.76 -39.72
CA ALA A 569 -44.65 61.53 -39.78
C ALA A 569 -45.06 60.29 -40.59
N ALA A 570 -44.23 59.90 -41.57
CA ALA A 570 -44.36 58.66 -42.34
C ALA A 570 -43.36 57.59 -41.88
N GLY A 571 -42.83 57.72 -40.65
CA GLY A 571 -41.93 56.75 -40.03
C GLY A 571 -42.61 55.42 -39.72
N SER A 572 -41.85 54.50 -39.12
CA SER A 572 -42.35 53.16 -38.79
C SER A 572 -43.30 53.16 -37.58
N ASP A 573 -44.24 52.22 -37.59
CA ASP A 573 -45.18 51.95 -36.50
C ASP A 573 -44.54 51.18 -35.32
N VAL A 574 -43.33 50.67 -35.54
CA VAL A 574 -42.50 50.00 -34.55
C VAL A 574 -41.09 50.54 -34.66
N GLY A 575 -40.49 50.93 -33.54
CA GLY A 575 -39.07 51.22 -33.47
C GLY A 575 -38.27 49.97 -33.18
N GLY A 576 -37.87 49.77 -31.94
CA GLY A 576 -37.16 48.57 -31.47
C GLY A 576 -38.10 47.37 -31.37
N VAL A 577 -39.02 47.40 -30.41
CA VAL A 577 -39.93 46.28 -30.11
C VAL A 577 -41.36 46.76 -29.94
N GLY A 578 -42.29 46.11 -30.64
CA GLY A 578 -43.73 46.26 -30.46
C GLY A 578 -44.36 44.92 -30.06
N LEU A 579 -44.99 44.88 -28.89
CA LEU A 579 -45.73 43.74 -28.36
C LEU A 579 -47.21 44.16 -28.23
N SER A 580 -48.11 43.30 -28.72
CA SER A 580 -49.55 43.56 -28.67
C SER A 580 -50.35 42.28 -28.42
N SER A 581 -51.43 42.37 -27.63
CA SER A 581 -52.35 41.23 -27.42
C SER A 581 -51.62 39.93 -27.01
N VAL A 582 -50.74 39.97 -26.01
CA VAL A 582 -49.98 38.81 -25.54
C VAL A 582 -50.94 37.71 -25.05
N GLN A 583 -50.76 36.49 -25.55
CA GLN A 583 -51.56 35.31 -25.19
C GLN A 583 -50.63 34.23 -24.62
N GLY A 584 -50.55 34.14 -23.29
CA GLY A 584 -49.65 33.22 -22.60
C GLY A 584 -48.58 33.96 -21.80
N ALA A 585 -47.38 33.37 -21.71
CA ALA A 585 -46.27 33.97 -20.97
C ALA A 585 -45.52 35.01 -21.82
N LEU A 586 -45.20 36.16 -21.22
CA LEU A 586 -44.13 37.03 -21.69
C LEU A 586 -42.90 36.84 -20.80
N VAL A 587 -41.76 36.57 -21.43
CA VAL A 587 -40.44 36.72 -20.83
C VAL A 587 -39.66 37.73 -21.65
N PHE A 588 -39.39 38.90 -21.08
CA PHE A 588 -38.52 39.90 -21.68
C PHE A 588 -37.42 40.25 -20.69
N ALA A 589 -36.23 39.68 -20.89
CA ALA A 589 -35.15 39.80 -19.93
C ALA A 589 -33.80 39.99 -20.62
N ASN A 590 -32.92 40.78 -20.00
CA ASN A 590 -31.53 40.86 -20.41
C ASN A 590 -31.33 41.30 -21.87
N ASN A 591 -32.17 42.19 -22.38
CA ASN A 591 -32.05 42.68 -23.75
C ASN A 591 -31.45 44.09 -23.77
N THR A 592 -30.78 44.42 -24.87
CA THR A 592 -30.32 45.79 -25.16
C THR A 592 -31.14 46.33 -26.33
N VAL A 593 -32.00 47.33 -26.07
CA VAL A 593 -32.85 47.99 -27.07
C VAL A 593 -32.40 49.44 -27.22
N ALA A 594 -31.63 49.74 -28.26
CA ALA A 594 -30.95 51.03 -28.35
C ALA A 594 -30.96 51.67 -29.74
N ASP A 595 -30.90 53.00 -29.79
CA ASP A 595 -30.77 53.78 -31.04
C ASP A 595 -31.84 53.48 -32.11
N ASN A 596 -33.02 52.99 -31.72
CA ASN A 596 -34.11 52.73 -32.65
C ASN A 596 -34.91 54.01 -32.93
N LEU A 597 -35.59 54.04 -34.07
CA LEU A 597 -36.37 55.16 -34.57
C LEU A 597 -37.83 54.76 -34.73
N ALA A 598 -38.78 55.64 -34.41
CA ALA A 598 -40.19 55.45 -34.74
C ALA A 598 -40.85 56.74 -35.20
N LYS A 599 -42.06 56.63 -35.78
CA LYS A 599 -42.87 57.81 -36.07
C LYS A 599 -43.30 58.54 -34.79
N THR A 600 -43.59 59.83 -34.93
CA THR A 600 -44.07 60.66 -33.81
C THR A 600 -45.30 60.06 -33.13
N GLY A 601 -45.24 59.92 -31.81
CA GLY A 601 -46.35 59.38 -31.00
C GLY A 601 -46.32 57.86 -30.79
N VAL A 602 -45.34 57.16 -31.38
CA VAL A 602 -45.08 55.74 -31.15
C VAL A 602 -43.83 55.59 -30.27
N ALA A 603 -43.81 54.62 -29.35
CA ALA A 603 -42.59 54.34 -28.59
C ALA A 603 -41.49 53.80 -29.50
N ALA A 604 -40.34 54.46 -29.50
CA ALA A 604 -39.20 54.09 -30.31
C ALA A 604 -38.40 52.92 -29.71
N GLY A 605 -38.37 52.77 -28.39
CA GLY A 605 -37.73 51.63 -27.73
C GLY A 605 -38.65 50.42 -27.68
N ILE A 606 -39.52 50.35 -26.67
CA ILE A 606 -40.40 49.19 -26.41
C ILE A 606 -41.87 49.61 -26.22
N SER A 607 -42.80 49.01 -26.96
CA SER A 607 -44.24 49.18 -26.77
C SER A 607 -44.89 47.89 -26.29
N CYS A 608 -45.58 47.91 -25.14
CA CYS A 608 -46.33 46.78 -24.56
C CYS A 608 -47.83 47.07 -24.58
N ALA A 609 -48.40 47.22 -25.79
CA ALA A 609 -49.78 47.66 -25.97
C ALA A 609 -50.79 46.59 -25.50
N GLY A 610 -51.26 46.74 -24.26
CA GLY A 610 -52.37 45.94 -23.68
C GLY A 610 -51.97 44.74 -22.84
N SER A 611 -50.71 44.66 -22.38
CA SER A 611 -50.21 43.52 -21.60
C SER A 611 -49.54 43.97 -20.30
N ALA A 612 -49.82 43.27 -19.19
CA ALA A 612 -49.30 43.56 -17.85
C ALA A 612 -47.86 43.05 -17.70
N ASP A 613 -46.99 43.56 -18.54
CA ASP A 613 -45.71 42.96 -18.86
C ASP A 613 -44.55 43.70 -18.19
N THR A 614 -43.64 42.92 -17.61
CA THR A 614 -42.45 43.45 -16.92
C THR A 614 -41.19 43.12 -17.69
N VAL A 615 -40.52 44.17 -18.16
CA VAL A 615 -39.19 44.12 -18.77
C VAL A 615 -38.14 44.06 -17.65
N ARG A 616 -37.24 43.07 -17.71
CA ARG A 616 -36.26 42.81 -16.64
C ARG A 616 -34.83 42.92 -17.12
N ASN A 617 -33.91 43.33 -16.24
CA ASN A 617 -32.46 43.31 -16.48
C ASN A 617 -32.04 43.92 -17.82
N SER A 618 -32.79 44.88 -18.37
CA SER A 618 -32.64 45.33 -19.76
C SER A 618 -32.14 46.77 -19.85
N ILE A 619 -31.55 47.10 -20.99
CA ILE A 619 -31.10 48.45 -21.34
C ILE A 619 -32.02 48.99 -22.42
N VAL A 620 -32.65 50.15 -22.19
CA VAL A 620 -33.46 50.88 -23.19
C VAL A 620 -32.93 52.31 -23.30
N TRP A 621 -32.14 52.59 -24.33
CA TRP A 621 -31.35 53.83 -24.39
C TRP A 621 -31.18 54.38 -25.81
N GLY A 622 -31.19 55.70 -25.98
CA GLY A 622 -30.87 56.34 -27.25
C GLY A 622 -31.95 56.22 -28.33
N ASN A 623 -33.14 55.68 -28.03
CA ASN A 623 -34.20 55.54 -29.03
C ASN A 623 -34.87 56.91 -29.32
N LEU A 624 -35.15 57.23 -30.58
CA LEU A 624 -35.60 58.55 -31.06
C LEU A 624 -36.88 58.49 -31.89
N GLY A 625 -37.56 59.62 -32.05
CA GLY A 625 -38.82 59.71 -32.80
C GLY A 625 -40.09 59.44 -31.97
N GLY A 626 -39.93 59.03 -30.71
CA GLY A 626 -41.00 58.97 -29.69
C GLY A 626 -40.46 58.64 -28.29
N SER A 627 -41.30 58.08 -27.40
CA SER A 627 -40.86 57.71 -26.04
C SER A 627 -39.96 56.48 -26.03
N GLN A 628 -39.11 56.30 -25.00
CA GLN A 628 -38.34 55.07 -24.83
C GLN A 628 -39.24 53.84 -24.66
N PHE A 629 -40.41 54.02 -24.04
CA PHE A 629 -41.37 52.95 -23.87
C PHE A 629 -42.81 53.45 -23.84
N LEU A 630 -43.76 52.53 -24.02
CA LEU A 630 -45.20 52.75 -23.82
C LEU A 630 -45.85 51.48 -23.27
N GLY A 631 -46.61 51.59 -22.18
CA GLY A 631 -47.41 50.49 -21.64
C GLY A 631 -46.62 49.38 -20.90
N CYS A 632 -45.29 49.43 -20.87
CA CYS A 632 -44.46 48.43 -20.19
C CYS A 632 -44.20 48.80 -18.71
N SER A 633 -44.09 47.78 -17.85
CA SER A 633 -43.49 47.90 -16.52
C SER A 633 -42.04 47.42 -16.53
N PHE A 634 -41.24 47.83 -15.56
CA PHE A 634 -39.81 47.51 -15.51
C PHE A 634 -39.38 47.06 -14.12
N GLU A 635 -38.43 46.13 -14.07
CA GLU A 635 -37.66 45.77 -12.87
C GLU A 635 -36.19 45.63 -13.24
N TYR A 636 -35.29 46.09 -12.36
CA TYR A 636 -33.84 45.98 -12.52
C TYR A 636 -33.37 46.39 -13.93
N SER A 637 -33.95 47.44 -14.52
CA SER A 637 -33.65 47.85 -15.89
C SER A 637 -33.25 49.32 -15.95
N THR A 638 -32.42 49.70 -16.92
CA THR A 638 -32.11 51.11 -17.18
C THR A 638 -32.88 51.60 -18.39
N VAL A 639 -33.57 52.73 -18.23
CA VAL A 639 -34.38 53.34 -19.28
C VAL A 639 -34.12 54.83 -19.33
N GLN A 640 -33.75 55.33 -20.50
CA GLN A 640 -33.47 56.76 -20.70
C GLN A 640 -34.72 57.61 -20.42
N GLY A 641 -34.59 58.64 -19.59
CA GLY A 641 -35.70 59.56 -19.32
C GLY A 641 -35.31 60.72 -18.42
N ALA A 642 -36.30 61.46 -17.93
CA ALA A 642 -36.09 62.48 -16.89
C ALA A 642 -35.78 61.85 -15.52
N SER A 643 -36.28 60.63 -15.28
CA SER A 643 -36.13 59.84 -14.07
C SER A 643 -36.23 58.35 -14.40
N ALA A 644 -35.75 57.49 -13.50
CA ALA A 644 -35.94 56.04 -13.63
C ALA A 644 -37.43 55.66 -13.67
N PRO A 645 -37.82 54.64 -14.45
CA PRO A 645 -39.20 54.16 -14.47
C PRO A 645 -39.57 53.55 -13.11
N ALA A 646 -40.84 53.67 -12.74
CA ALA A 646 -41.34 53.07 -11.50
C ALA A 646 -41.14 51.55 -11.48
N GLY A 647 -40.75 51.01 -10.34
CA GLY A 647 -40.48 49.58 -10.14
C GLY A 647 -39.20 49.34 -9.34
N THR A 648 -38.95 48.08 -8.99
CA THR A 648 -37.81 47.68 -8.15
C THR A 648 -36.51 47.72 -8.96
N GLY A 649 -35.47 48.35 -8.44
CA GLY A 649 -34.11 48.28 -9.00
C GLY A 649 -33.92 49.00 -10.35
N ASN A 650 -34.91 49.77 -10.82
CA ASN A 650 -34.80 50.48 -12.08
C ASN A 650 -33.86 51.69 -11.99
N LEU A 651 -33.17 51.96 -13.10
CA LEU A 651 -32.17 53.01 -13.22
C LEU A 651 -32.52 53.96 -14.38
N ASN A 652 -31.93 55.15 -14.33
CA ASN A 652 -31.85 56.08 -15.46
C ASN A 652 -30.37 56.48 -15.60
N VAL A 653 -29.57 55.53 -16.07
CA VAL A 653 -28.12 55.66 -16.18
C VAL A 653 -27.70 55.24 -17.59
N ASP A 654 -26.87 56.08 -18.21
CA ASP A 654 -26.24 55.75 -19.49
C ASP A 654 -25.20 54.66 -19.27
N CYS A 655 -25.37 53.52 -19.93
CA CYS A 655 -24.41 52.42 -19.87
C CYS A 655 -23.16 52.66 -20.72
N ASN A 656 -23.09 53.77 -21.47
CA ASN A 656 -22.01 54.08 -22.43
C ASN A 656 -21.75 52.89 -23.36
N LEU A 657 -22.78 52.48 -24.11
CA LEU A 657 -22.72 51.27 -24.92
C LEU A 657 -21.59 51.35 -25.97
N SER A 658 -20.81 50.27 -26.11
CA SER A 658 -19.78 50.15 -27.14
C SER A 658 -20.38 50.07 -28.55
N ALA A 659 -19.55 50.07 -29.59
CA ALA A 659 -19.99 49.84 -30.97
C ALA A 659 -20.67 48.48 -31.21
N THR A 660 -20.47 47.50 -30.31
CA THR A 660 -21.15 46.19 -30.33
C THR A 660 -22.26 46.08 -29.28
N TYR A 661 -22.66 47.22 -28.71
CA TYR A 661 -23.71 47.36 -27.70
C TYR A 661 -23.42 46.61 -26.39
N ARG A 662 -22.14 46.50 -26.02
CA ARG A 662 -21.72 46.04 -24.68
C ARG A 662 -21.74 47.24 -23.71
N PRO A 663 -22.27 47.10 -22.48
CA PRO A 663 -22.16 48.17 -21.49
C PRO A 663 -20.70 48.46 -21.14
N GLN A 664 -20.33 49.73 -20.94
CA GLN A 664 -18.98 50.16 -20.57
C GLN A 664 -18.95 50.96 -19.27
N ALA A 665 -20.11 51.36 -18.74
CA ALA A 665 -20.22 52.12 -17.51
C ALA A 665 -20.52 51.24 -16.30
N ALA A 666 -19.81 51.49 -15.20
CA ALA A 666 -19.97 50.76 -13.93
C ALA A 666 -21.40 50.80 -13.37
N GLY A 667 -22.20 51.81 -13.72
CA GLY A 667 -23.61 51.90 -13.31
C GLY A 667 -24.53 50.83 -13.92
N CYS A 668 -24.04 50.03 -14.87
CA CYS A 668 -24.78 48.92 -15.48
C CYS A 668 -24.17 47.55 -15.17
N PHE A 669 -23.14 47.51 -14.33
CA PHE A 669 -22.40 46.30 -13.95
C PHE A 669 -22.87 45.77 -12.60
N ASN A 670 -23.18 44.48 -12.48
CA ASN A 670 -23.70 43.84 -11.26
C ASN A 670 -24.94 44.51 -10.64
N VAL A 671 -25.80 45.15 -11.42
CA VAL A 671 -26.99 45.85 -10.88
C VAL A 671 -28.31 45.16 -11.20
N GLY A 672 -28.28 44.06 -11.95
CA GLY A 672 -29.45 43.25 -12.29
C GLY A 672 -29.87 42.28 -11.19
N SER A 673 -30.96 41.54 -11.45
CA SER A 673 -31.46 40.47 -10.59
C SER A 673 -31.14 39.08 -11.15
N ASN A 674 -30.47 38.25 -10.34
CA ASN A 674 -30.14 36.85 -10.69
C ASN A 674 -31.36 35.93 -10.74
N THR A 675 -32.46 36.31 -10.08
CA THR A 675 -33.67 35.48 -9.95
C THR A 675 -34.78 35.88 -10.89
N ALA A 676 -34.56 36.90 -11.73
CA ALA A 676 -35.53 37.32 -12.74
C ALA A 676 -35.82 36.19 -13.74
N ALA A 677 -37.10 36.04 -14.11
CA ALA A 677 -37.48 35.13 -15.17
C ALA A 677 -36.76 35.50 -16.48
N GLY A 678 -36.18 34.51 -17.16
CA GLY A 678 -35.40 34.71 -18.38
C GLY A 678 -33.89 34.82 -18.16
N VAL A 679 -33.40 34.85 -16.91
CA VAL A 679 -31.97 34.73 -16.62
C VAL A 679 -31.52 33.30 -16.97
N GLY A 680 -30.82 33.16 -18.10
CA GLY A 680 -30.19 31.92 -18.54
C GLY A 680 -28.78 31.73 -17.94
N ALA A 681 -28.17 30.57 -18.20
CA ALA A 681 -26.82 30.29 -17.73
C ALA A 681 -25.73 31.15 -18.39
N ILE A 682 -25.97 31.57 -19.64
CA ILE A 682 -25.00 32.31 -20.45
C ILE A 682 -25.62 33.55 -21.10
N ASP A 683 -24.79 34.54 -21.33
CA ASP A 683 -25.11 35.78 -22.03
C ASP A 683 -25.08 35.60 -23.57
N ARG A 684 -25.10 36.70 -24.31
CA ARG A 684 -24.94 36.70 -25.77
C ARG A 684 -23.57 36.24 -26.25
N ALA A 685 -22.49 36.51 -25.52
CA ALA A 685 -21.13 36.14 -25.87
C ALA A 685 -20.74 34.70 -25.44
N ASN A 686 -21.67 33.98 -24.80
CA ASN A 686 -21.46 32.69 -24.14
C ASN A 686 -20.68 32.78 -22.81
N ASP A 687 -20.60 33.97 -22.22
CA ASP A 687 -20.07 34.19 -20.89
C ASP A 687 -21.14 33.83 -19.83
N ALA A 688 -20.72 33.31 -18.68
CA ALA A 688 -21.64 32.95 -17.60
C ALA A 688 -22.39 34.20 -17.12
N ARG A 689 -23.73 34.13 -17.01
CA ARG A 689 -24.56 35.31 -16.68
C ARG A 689 -24.31 35.89 -15.29
N VAL A 690 -23.96 35.05 -14.32
CA VAL A 690 -23.65 35.52 -12.98
C VAL A 690 -22.16 35.42 -12.81
N LYS A 691 -21.45 36.51 -13.07
CA LYS A 691 -20.01 36.62 -12.84
C LYS A 691 -19.76 37.56 -11.66
N GLY A 692 -19.35 36.98 -10.52
CA GLY A 692 -19.26 37.71 -9.26
C GLY A 692 -20.54 37.59 -8.44
N ASN A 693 -21.23 38.70 -8.18
CA ASN A 693 -22.39 38.75 -7.28
C ASN A 693 -23.73 38.71 -8.02
N THR A 694 -23.92 39.61 -8.99
CA THR A 694 -25.20 39.85 -9.66
C THR A 694 -24.96 40.06 -11.15
N ILE A 695 -25.98 39.80 -11.97
CA ILE A 695 -25.96 39.95 -13.44
C ILE A 695 -25.82 41.42 -13.89
N ASP A 696 -25.12 41.66 -14.99
CA ASP A 696 -25.07 42.96 -15.68
C ASP A 696 -26.41 43.26 -16.38
N LEU A 697 -26.68 44.54 -16.66
CA LEU A 697 -27.83 44.91 -17.48
C LEU A 697 -27.58 44.65 -18.97
N GLY A 698 -28.62 44.22 -19.67
CA GLY A 698 -28.62 44.04 -21.11
C GLY A 698 -28.08 42.68 -21.58
N ALA A 699 -27.74 42.61 -22.87
CA ALA A 699 -27.46 41.35 -23.57
C ALA A 699 -26.12 40.69 -23.24
N TYR A 700 -25.21 41.40 -22.58
CA TYR A 700 -23.84 40.94 -22.32
C TYR A 700 -23.51 41.01 -20.83
N GLU A 701 -22.69 40.07 -20.38
CA GLU A 701 -21.83 40.26 -19.21
C GLU A 701 -20.48 40.80 -19.67
N VAL A 702 -19.91 41.76 -18.94
CA VAL A 702 -18.68 42.45 -19.35
C VAL A 702 -17.53 42.24 -18.37
N GLN A 703 -17.84 41.90 -17.12
CA GLN A 703 -16.84 41.62 -16.11
C GLN A 703 -16.21 40.25 -16.30
#